data_AF-A0A1C6LHK1-F1
#
_entry.id   AF-A0A1C6LHK1-F1
#
_cell.length_a   1.000
_cell.length_b   1.000
_cell.length_c   1.000
_cell.angle_alpha   90.00
_cell.angle_beta   90.00
_cell.angle_gamma   90.00
#
_symmetry.space_group_name_H-M   'P 1'
#
loop_
_entity.id
_entity.type
_entity.pdbx_description
1 polymer ?
#
loop_
_entity_poly.entity_id
_entity_poly.type
_entity_poly.pdbx_seq_one_letter_code
_entity_poly.pdbx_strand_id
1 'polypeptide(L)'
;MAAPRRSTANSTKAVQATRHEDTRVNNPTADAIDLVTEAVEAAMTWRGKRDFAKDPQLVWKGKDEQDRQALEVPAPPIFRQEQIEPRYLIKQLMDETKRRESGGSEDAEEEFSLFGADFFEDGIPDELDKVDWYKHQMNWTNRMVLGDSLQVMASLAERENLRGKVQMVYIDPPYGIKFGSNWQARVDISRVRDGNLGDASREVEQIKAFRDTWDMGINSYLAYLRDRLFVARDLLSSSGSVFVQIGDENVHLVRCLLDEVFGEENFASLITYKTTSGAGSFSGGTNTLPSVANYILWYAKDLQQAKYRPIYRRKTTVGDDAYVYVEEPDGTRRRMTRTERDTGEVVGRIFRKGPTTSQTTRVGQTTVFPVEIPEGVFRPSKGGWKTNKAGMQKLKWANRLTGAGKTLYYIRYYEDFPVSTFSNFWDDTTIAGFGDAKVYVVQTTAKVIERCMLMSTDPGDLVLDPTCGSGTSAYVAEQYGRRWITVDSSRVAIAVARHRLMGAKYPAYFLADSPEGKAKEASLSQQPLDRSPSKHDVRHGFVYERVPHITLKSIANNPDIEAGMTRDQIDKAIKRHAEFETLFDRPYENKNAVRVAGPFTVESLSPHRSISFDQEVPASEKAAEMMPSGASYEETILEHVKKAGVQNGYRNERLEFESVEPVSGRILTAVGIRKAAEEGTPSRVGIALGPEYGTVDSLFIKNAAREALRFGEIDLLLILGFAFGANATEATNEINQERGEFSVIQERNVGKMTVLNVRMNPDLAMGDELANTGTGNLFTVFGEPDIEVTETSDGRLVAEIKGLDIYNPTTGDVRAEGPDDIMMWSIDTDYDAEAFIVRHVYFSGENGKSTGLNPYERLGKALKGQIDDEALATLFTTKSRPFPKPDSGRIAVKVVNYLGDEVLKAIEV
;
A
#
# COMPACT_ATOMS: atom_id res chain seq x y z
N MET A 1 6.37 -52.37 -27.12
CA MET A 1 7.33 -51.27 -26.90
C MET A 1 6.55 -49.98 -26.83
N ALA A 2 6.26 -49.51 -25.61
CA ALA A 2 5.59 -48.23 -25.40
C ALA A 2 6.59 -47.11 -25.64
N ALA A 3 6.20 -46.11 -26.43
CA ALA A 3 7.00 -44.93 -26.71
C ALA A 3 7.42 -44.24 -25.40
N PRO A 4 8.67 -43.77 -25.27
CA PRO A 4 9.10 -43.08 -24.07
C PRO A 4 8.28 -41.79 -23.93
N ARG A 5 7.63 -41.63 -22.78
CA ARG A 5 7.07 -40.34 -22.35
C ARG A 5 8.20 -39.32 -22.43
N ARG A 6 8.08 -38.32 -23.30
CA ARG A 6 8.90 -37.11 -23.25
C ARG A 6 8.74 -36.52 -21.85
N SER A 7 9.78 -36.60 -21.02
CA SER A 7 9.91 -35.69 -19.89
C SER A 7 10.03 -34.30 -20.51
N THR A 8 9.02 -33.46 -20.28
CA THR A 8 9.20 -32.03 -20.45
C THR A 8 10.26 -31.64 -19.42
N ALA A 9 11.46 -31.28 -19.88
CA ALA A 9 12.41 -30.59 -19.03
C ALA A 9 11.67 -29.38 -18.43
N ASN A 10 11.41 -29.42 -17.12
CA ASN A 10 10.87 -28.28 -16.39
C ASN A 10 11.92 -27.19 -16.50
N SER A 11 11.75 -26.23 -17.41
CA SER A 11 12.56 -25.02 -17.39
C SER A 11 12.23 -24.30 -16.09
N THR A 12 13.19 -24.25 -15.17
CA THR A 12 13.15 -23.43 -13.96
C THR A 12 12.86 -21.98 -14.37
N LYS A 13 11.77 -21.40 -13.88
CA LYS A 13 11.43 -20.00 -14.17
C LYS A 13 12.28 -19.12 -13.28
N ALA A 14 12.93 -18.11 -13.86
CA ALA A 14 13.69 -17.15 -13.09
C ALA A 14 12.78 -16.38 -12.10
N VAL A 15 13.21 -16.22 -10.85
CA VAL A 15 12.52 -15.37 -9.87
C VAL A 15 13.10 -13.96 -9.93
N GLN A 16 12.25 -13.00 -10.26
CA GLN A 16 12.60 -11.60 -10.45
C GLN A 16 11.91 -10.71 -9.42
N ALA A 17 12.49 -9.55 -9.17
CA ALA A 17 11.87 -8.46 -8.43
C ALA A 17 12.29 -7.14 -9.09
N THR A 18 11.46 -6.10 -8.96
CA THR A 18 11.80 -4.78 -9.49
C THR A 18 12.74 -4.08 -8.51
N ARG A 19 13.91 -3.65 -8.99
CA ARG A 19 14.80 -2.73 -8.27
C ARG A 19 14.76 -1.37 -8.94
N HIS A 20 14.97 -0.33 -8.14
CA HIS A 20 15.00 1.05 -8.60
C HIS A 20 16.42 1.59 -8.40
N GLU A 21 16.97 2.28 -9.40
CA GLU A 21 18.26 2.98 -9.28
C GLU A 21 18.17 4.25 -8.42
N ASP A 22 16.97 4.63 -7.99
CA ASP A 22 16.78 5.74 -7.08
C ASP A 22 17.43 5.50 -5.73
N THR A 23 17.76 6.59 -5.07
CA THR A 23 18.16 6.60 -3.68
C THR A 23 17.08 7.24 -2.82
N ARG A 24 17.15 6.96 -1.53
CA ARG A 24 16.41 7.68 -0.48
C ARG A 24 17.37 8.07 0.62
N VAL A 25 16.93 8.99 1.47
CA VAL A 25 17.67 9.40 2.66
C VAL A 25 17.72 8.23 3.65
N ASN A 26 18.85 8.07 4.33
CA ASN A 26 19.02 7.07 5.39
C ASN A 26 18.27 7.49 6.66
N ASN A 27 17.17 6.79 6.94
CA ASN A 27 16.35 7.01 8.14
C ASN A 27 16.90 6.22 9.32
N PRO A 28 16.78 6.76 10.55
CA PRO A 28 17.15 6.03 11.77
C PRO A 28 16.42 4.71 11.85
N THR A 29 17.08 3.71 12.43
CA THR A 29 16.47 2.42 12.72
C THR A 29 15.94 2.42 14.15
N ALA A 30 14.98 1.54 14.42
CA ALA A 30 14.39 1.41 15.74
C ALA A 30 15.41 1.03 16.81
N ASP A 31 16.34 0.14 16.45
CA ASP A 31 17.27 -0.48 17.38
C ASP A 31 18.55 0.36 17.57
N ALA A 32 18.91 1.20 16.59
CA ALA A 32 20.06 2.11 16.67
C ALA A 32 19.70 3.52 17.19
N ILE A 33 18.60 3.66 17.94
CA ILE A 33 18.20 4.96 18.48
C ILE A 33 19.25 5.58 19.42
N ASP A 34 20.05 4.76 20.11
CA ASP A 34 21.18 5.21 20.94
C ASP A 34 22.22 6.04 20.15
N LEU A 35 22.26 5.86 18.83
CA LEU A 35 23.17 6.56 17.92
C LEU A 35 22.50 7.81 17.29
N VAL A 36 21.23 8.07 17.59
CA VAL A 36 20.47 9.20 17.09
C VAL A 36 20.74 10.42 17.96
N THR A 37 21.34 11.46 17.38
CA THR A 37 21.60 12.72 18.11
C THR A 37 20.31 13.46 18.46
N GLU A 38 20.31 14.26 19.54
CA GLU A 38 19.17 15.14 19.92
C GLU A 38 18.65 15.99 18.75
N ALA A 39 19.56 16.46 17.87
CA ALA A 39 19.19 17.25 16.70
C ALA A 39 18.38 16.47 15.66
N VAL A 40 18.59 15.15 15.56
CA VAL A 40 17.82 14.26 14.69
C VAL A 40 16.48 13.93 15.34
N GLU A 41 16.44 13.74 16.66
CA GLU A 41 15.18 13.47 17.38
C GLU A 41 14.23 14.67 17.37
N ALA A 42 14.74 15.89 17.56
CA ALA A 42 13.95 17.10 17.65
C ALA A 42 13.02 17.26 16.44
N ALA A 43 11.70 17.29 16.66
CA ALA A 43 10.72 17.41 15.59
C ALA A 43 10.94 18.70 14.79
N MET A 44 11.05 18.58 13.47
CA MET A 44 10.96 19.74 12.59
C MET A 44 9.49 20.17 12.50
N THR A 45 9.24 21.36 11.95
CA THR A 45 7.86 21.83 11.76
C THR A 45 7.63 22.09 10.28
N TRP A 46 6.71 21.35 9.67
CA TRP A 46 6.17 21.71 8.38
C TRP A 46 5.24 22.92 8.55
N ARG A 47 5.42 23.94 7.70
CA ARG A 47 4.62 25.17 7.74
C ARG A 47 3.94 25.42 6.41
N GLY A 48 2.61 25.33 6.40
CA GLY A 48 1.78 25.58 5.23
C GLY A 48 1.48 27.06 5.04
N LYS A 49 1.75 27.59 3.85
CA LYS A 49 1.27 28.92 3.47
C LYS A 49 -0.07 28.80 2.77
N ARG A 50 -1.13 29.27 3.44
CA ARG A 50 -2.46 29.32 2.85
C ARG A 50 -2.63 30.56 1.99
N ASP A 51 -3.24 30.38 0.83
CA ASP A 51 -3.56 31.45 -0.08
C ASP A 51 -5.05 31.81 0.06
N PHE A 52 -5.33 32.87 0.81
CA PHE A 52 -6.68 33.37 1.02
C PHE A 52 -7.27 34.07 -0.22
N ALA A 53 -6.48 34.28 -1.27
CA ALA A 53 -6.94 34.93 -2.50
C ALA A 53 -7.62 33.97 -3.49
N LYS A 54 -7.63 32.65 -3.22
CA LYS A 54 -8.32 31.64 -4.04
C LYS A 54 -9.82 31.54 -3.70
N ASP A 55 -10.68 31.68 -4.70
CA ASP A 55 -12.16 31.54 -4.66
C ASP A 55 -12.61 30.07 -4.88
N PRO A 56 -13.79 29.63 -4.39
CA PRO A 56 -14.45 29.93 -3.11
C PRO A 56 -14.03 28.95 -1.99
N GLN A 57 -14.08 29.42 -0.74
CA GLN A 57 -13.76 28.60 0.44
C GLN A 57 -15.02 28.06 1.14
N LEU A 58 -14.99 26.80 1.52
CA LEU A 58 -16.06 26.19 2.31
C LEU A 58 -15.93 26.68 3.77
N VAL A 59 -17.01 27.15 4.40
CA VAL A 59 -17.01 27.56 5.82
C VAL A 59 -17.70 26.51 6.67
N TRP A 60 -17.08 26.11 7.78
CA TRP A 60 -17.62 25.14 8.73
C TRP A 60 -17.26 25.53 10.17
N LYS A 61 -17.89 24.89 11.15
CA LYS A 61 -17.71 25.25 12.56
C LYS A 61 -16.26 25.02 12.99
N GLY A 62 -15.62 26.06 13.52
CA GLY A 62 -14.23 26.02 13.99
C GLY A 62 -13.18 26.38 12.93
N LYS A 63 -13.56 26.47 11.65
CA LYS A 63 -12.63 26.79 10.56
C LYS A 63 -11.94 28.15 10.77
N ASP A 64 -12.71 29.20 11.09
CA ASP A 64 -12.15 30.55 11.26
C ASP A 64 -11.13 30.64 12.39
N GLU A 65 -11.23 29.81 13.43
CA GLU A 65 -10.25 29.73 14.52
C GLU A 65 -8.97 29.05 14.02
N GLN A 66 -9.11 27.91 13.35
CA GLN A 66 -7.99 27.17 12.75
C GLN A 66 -7.24 28.02 11.72
N ASP A 67 -7.97 28.85 10.97
CA ASP A 67 -7.43 29.66 9.88
C ASP A 67 -6.73 30.94 10.36
N ARG A 68 -6.79 31.28 11.67
CA ARG A 68 -6.09 32.47 12.22
C ARG A 68 -4.58 32.33 12.17
N GLN A 69 -4.08 31.10 12.22
CA GLN A 69 -2.66 30.80 12.24
C GLN A 69 -2.29 29.97 11.00
N ALA A 70 -1.01 30.00 10.64
CA ALA A 70 -0.51 29.09 9.62
C ALA A 70 -0.65 27.65 10.13
N LEU A 71 -0.97 26.72 9.22
CA LEU A 71 -0.97 25.31 9.56
C LEU A 71 0.47 24.86 9.86
N GLU A 72 0.72 24.54 11.12
CA GLU A 72 1.98 23.99 11.60
C GLU A 72 1.79 22.52 11.95
N VAL A 73 2.60 21.65 11.37
CA VAL A 73 2.52 20.21 11.57
C VAL A 73 3.88 19.70 12.04
N PRO A 74 3.95 18.98 13.18
CA PRO A 74 5.17 18.30 13.59
C PRO A 74 5.63 17.29 12.53
N ALA A 75 6.92 17.33 12.23
CA ALA A 75 7.63 16.40 11.36
C ALA A 75 8.61 15.57 12.21
N PRO A 76 8.11 14.55 12.95
CA PRO A 76 8.94 13.65 13.74
C PRO A 76 9.84 12.78 12.85
N PRO A 77 10.95 12.22 13.36
CA PRO A 77 11.70 11.22 12.62
C PRO A 77 10.83 9.98 12.30
N ILE A 78 11.14 9.31 11.19
CA ILE A 78 10.51 8.05 10.80
C ILE A 78 11.55 6.96 11.01
N PHE A 79 11.22 5.97 11.84
CA PHE A 79 12.13 4.88 12.22
C PHE A 79 11.87 3.63 11.38
N ARG A 80 12.94 3.05 10.83
CA ARG A 80 12.89 1.76 10.15
C ARG A 80 12.77 0.64 11.18
N GLN A 81 11.75 -0.18 11.03
CA GLN A 81 11.41 -1.28 11.95
C GLN A 81 11.80 -2.63 11.38
N GLU A 82 11.60 -2.82 10.07
CA GLU A 82 11.83 -4.10 9.40
C GLU A 82 12.36 -3.86 7.99
N GLN A 83 13.23 -4.76 7.54
CA GLN A 83 13.64 -4.87 6.15
C GLN A 83 13.22 -6.21 5.58
N ILE A 84 12.52 -6.17 4.44
CA ILE A 84 11.92 -7.35 3.81
C ILE A 84 12.35 -7.42 2.34
N GLU A 85 12.91 -8.57 1.96
CA GLU A 85 13.26 -8.90 0.57
C GLU A 85 12.58 -10.23 0.19
N PRO A 86 11.37 -10.18 -0.41
CA PRO A 86 10.60 -11.38 -0.75
C PRO A 86 11.37 -12.38 -1.62
N ARG A 87 12.31 -11.91 -2.44
CA ARG A 87 13.12 -12.77 -3.31
C ARG A 87 14.08 -13.66 -2.51
N TYR A 88 14.55 -13.17 -1.36
CA TYR A 88 15.37 -13.95 -0.43
C TYR A 88 14.56 -15.08 0.22
N LEU A 89 13.33 -14.82 0.65
CA LEU A 89 12.43 -15.82 1.24
C LEU A 89 12.10 -16.95 0.26
N ILE A 90 11.97 -16.65 -1.03
CA ILE A 90 11.78 -17.65 -2.08
C ILE A 90 13.03 -18.46 -2.33
N LYS A 91 14.20 -17.81 -2.35
CA LYS A 91 15.49 -18.51 -2.48
C LYS A 91 15.61 -19.58 -1.41
N GLN A 92 15.30 -19.26 -0.16
CA GLN A 92 15.32 -20.23 0.94
C GLN A 92 14.38 -21.43 0.71
N LEU A 93 13.18 -21.21 0.17
CA LEU A 93 12.26 -22.31 -0.16
C LEU A 93 12.79 -23.21 -1.29
N MET A 94 13.42 -22.61 -2.31
CA MET A 94 14.04 -23.34 -3.40
C MET A 94 15.24 -24.17 -2.92
N ASP A 95 16.04 -23.59 -2.04
CA ASP A 95 17.20 -24.25 -1.47
C ASP A 95 16.80 -25.41 -0.56
N GLU A 96 15.75 -25.22 0.23
CA GLU A 96 15.15 -26.25 1.07
C GLU A 96 14.48 -27.37 0.24
N THR A 97 14.02 -27.07 -0.97
CA THR A 97 13.60 -28.07 -1.96
C THR A 97 14.79 -28.90 -2.44
N LYS A 98 15.87 -28.25 -2.87
CA LYS A 98 17.10 -28.93 -3.32
C LYS A 98 17.70 -29.83 -2.24
N ARG A 99 17.73 -29.35 -1.00
CA ARG A 99 18.24 -30.12 0.16
C ARG A 99 17.47 -31.42 0.38
N ARG A 100 16.14 -31.40 0.20
CA ARG A 100 15.31 -32.62 0.25
C ARG A 100 15.61 -33.55 -0.91
N GLU A 101 15.76 -33.02 -2.12
CA GLU A 101 16.07 -33.81 -3.32
C GLU A 101 17.46 -34.49 -3.24
N SER A 102 18.45 -33.82 -2.63
CA SER A 102 19.82 -34.34 -2.50
C SER A 102 20.03 -35.29 -1.31
N GLY A 103 19.01 -35.51 -0.48
CA GLY A 103 19.14 -36.36 0.72
C GLY A 103 20.00 -35.75 1.82
N GLY A 104 20.18 -34.42 1.83
CA GLY A 104 20.85 -33.68 2.92
C GLY A 104 22.38 -33.65 2.89
N SER A 105 23.03 -33.86 1.73
CA SER A 105 24.50 -33.72 1.59
C SER A 105 24.99 -32.28 1.75
N GLU A 106 26.09 -32.08 2.49
CA GLU A 106 26.72 -30.79 2.86
C GLU A 106 27.14 -29.91 1.66
N ASP A 107 27.40 -30.49 0.49
CA ASP A 107 27.84 -29.77 -0.72
C ASP A 107 26.83 -28.72 -1.24
N ALA A 108 25.59 -28.74 -0.76
CA ALA A 108 24.65 -27.66 -1.04
C ALA A 108 25.07 -26.38 -0.30
N GLU A 109 25.51 -26.45 0.95
CA GLU A 109 25.65 -25.32 1.89
C GLU A 109 26.79 -24.33 1.54
N GLU A 110 27.83 -24.73 0.80
CA GLU A 110 28.95 -23.83 0.42
C GLU A 110 28.55 -22.72 -0.58
N GLU A 111 27.47 -22.88 -1.35
CA GLU A 111 26.91 -21.80 -2.19
C GLU A 111 26.09 -20.75 -1.39
N PHE A 112 25.80 -21.00 -0.10
CA PHE A 112 24.80 -20.24 0.65
C PHE A 112 25.32 -18.96 1.31
N SER A 113 26.58 -18.90 1.75
CA SER A 113 27.13 -17.72 2.46
C SER A 113 27.57 -16.59 1.51
N LEU A 114 28.01 -16.92 0.30
CA LEU A 114 28.58 -15.96 -0.66
C LEU A 114 27.57 -14.99 -1.29
N PHE A 115 26.26 -15.24 -1.16
CA PHE A 115 25.20 -14.44 -1.78
C PHE A 115 24.16 -13.89 -0.80
N GLY A 116 24.37 -14.04 0.52
CA GLY A 116 23.43 -13.57 1.55
C GLY A 116 23.46 -12.05 1.73
N ALA A 117 24.64 -11.43 1.63
CA ALA A 117 24.85 -10.01 1.88
C ALA A 117 24.16 -9.11 0.83
N ASP A 118 24.29 -9.41 -0.46
CA ASP A 118 23.81 -8.59 -1.58
C ASP A 118 22.29 -8.30 -1.59
N PHE A 119 21.49 -9.12 -0.90
CA PHE A 119 20.02 -8.91 -0.85
C PHE A 119 19.65 -7.72 0.01
N PHE A 120 20.41 -7.46 1.07
CA PHE A 120 20.10 -6.47 2.09
C PHE A 120 21.04 -5.26 2.09
N GLU A 121 22.04 -5.24 1.20
CA GLU A 121 22.91 -4.07 0.98
C GLU A 121 22.10 -2.80 0.70
N ASP A 122 22.22 -1.84 1.61
CA ASP A 122 21.62 -0.51 1.53
C ASP A 122 22.41 0.45 0.62
N GLY A 123 23.59 0.04 0.16
CA GLY A 123 24.43 0.85 -0.73
C GLY A 123 25.23 1.94 -0.02
N ILE A 124 25.34 1.89 1.31
CA ILE A 124 26.21 2.76 2.10
C ILE A 124 27.55 2.03 2.34
N PRO A 125 28.68 2.48 1.76
CA PRO A 125 29.94 1.73 1.82
C PRO A 125 30.67 1.79 3.16
N ASP A 126 30.48 2.86 3.94
CA ASP A 126 31.15 3.07 5.23
C ASP A 126 30.16 2.80 6.38
N GLU A 127 30.53 1.92 7.30
CA GLU A 127 29.72 1.59 8.47
C GLU A 127 29.45 2.81 9.35
N LEU A 128 30.38 3.77 9.43
CA LEU A 128 30.16 5.01 10.20
C LEU A 128 29.13 5.94 9.54
N ASP A 129 28.99 5.86 8.21
CA ASP A 129 27.99 6.64 7.48
C ASP A 129 26.57 6.08 7.69
N LYS A 130 26.44 4.81 8.08
CA LYS A 130 25.12 4.20 8.36
C LYS A 130 24.43 4.81 9.57
N VAL A 131 25.19 5.39 10.50
CA VAL A 131 24.64 6.04 11.72
C VAL A 131 24.51 7.56 11.58
N ASP A 132 24.96 8.12 10.46
CA ASP A 132 24.84 9.54 10.14
C ASP A 132 23.46 9.84 9.47
N TRP A 133 22.41 9.71 10.28
CA TRP A 133 21.02 9.81 9.85
C TRP A 133 20.70 11.11 9.13
N TYR A 134 19.87 11.00 8.10
CA TYR A 134 19.46 12.10 7.23
C TYR A 134 20.56 12.77 6.39
N LYS A 135 21.83 12.33 6.49
CA LYS A 135 22.95 12.90 5.70
C LYS A 135 23.28 12.11 4.45
N HIS A 136 23.16 10.79 4.52
CA HIS A 136 23.58 9.89 3.44
C HIS A 136 22.41 9.34 2.63
N GLN A 137 22.75 8.91 1.41
CA GLN A 137 21.80 8.29 0.49
C GLN A 137 21.99 6.78 0.52
N MET A 138 20.88 6.05 0.65
CA MET A 138 20.82 4.60 0.51
C MET A 138 19.99 4.23 -0.73
N ASN A 139 20.14 2.99 -1.19
CA ASN A 139 19.32 2.39 -2.22
C ASN A 139 17.82 2.53 -1.89
N TRP A 140 17.01 2.80 -2.90
CA TRP A 140 15.56 2.88 -2.71
C TRP A 140 14.96 1.53 -2.31
N THR A 141 14.24 1.54 -1.19
CA THR A 141 13.32 0.51 -0.78
C THR A 141 11.92 1.10 -0.68
N ASN A 142 10.91 0.34 -1.11
CA ASN A 142 9.52 0.77 -0.95
C ASN A 142 9.12 0.78 0.53
N ARG A 143 8.08 1.54 0.90
CA ARG A 143 7.86 1.89 2.32
C ARG A 143 6.43 1.74 2.77
N MET A 144 6.27 1.06 3.89
CA MET A 144 5.01 0.96 4.61
C MET A 144 5.19 1.59 5.99
N VAL A 145 4.47 2.67 6.27
CA VAL A 145 4.68 3.48 7.47
C VAL A 145 3.46 3.39 8.39
N LEU A 146 3.68 2.95 9.62
CA LEU A 146 2.71 2.99 10.70
C LEU A 146 2.77 4.34 11.43
N GLY A 147 1.72 5.15 11.29
CA GLY A 147 1.62 6.43 11.98
C GLY A 147 0.53 7.32 11.40
N ASP A 148 0.34 8.49 12.00
CA ASP A 148 -0.60 9.48 11.45
C ASP A 148 -0.08 10.03 10.12
N SER A 149 -0.91 9.97 9.08
CA SER A 149 -0.47 10.34 7.73
C SER A 149 -0.16 11.83 7.55
N LEU A 150 -0.72 12.71 8.38
CA LEU A 150 -0.36 14.13 8.34
C LEU A 150 1.08 14.34 8.81
N GLN A 151 1.44 13.76 9.95
CA GLN A 151 2.80 13.82 10.51
C GLN A 151 3.81 13.10 9.61
N VAL A 152 3.49 11.89 9.13
CA VAL A 152 4.36 11.16 8.19
C VAL A 152 4.63 12.00 6.95
N MET A 153 3.59 12.57 6.31
CA MET A 153 3.79 13.41 5.13
C MET A 153 4.60 14.68 5.42
N ALA A 154 4.46 15.28 6.61
CA ALA A 154 5.28 16.41 7.05
C ALA A 154 6.76 15.99 7.17
N SER A 155 7.05 14.82 7.72
CA SER A 155 8.40 14.25 7.81
C SER A 155 8.99 13.95 6.44
N LEU A 156 8.21 13.37 5.52
CA LEU A 156 8.61 13.16 4.13
C LEU A 156 8.99 14.49 3.45
N ALA A 157 8.25 15.56 3.76
CA ALA A 157 8.49 16.88 3.19
C ALA A 157 9.76 17.56 3.76
N GLU A 158 9.90 17.61 5.09
CA GLU A 158 10.96 18.38 5.77
C GLU A 158 12.26 17.61 5.93
N ARG A 159 12.21 16.33 6.32
CA ARG A 159 13.41 15.54 6.66
C ARG A 159 13.97 14.78 5.48
N GLU A 160 13.09 14.28 4.62
CA GLU A 160 13.48 13.40 3.52
C GLU A 160 13.52 14.11 2.16
N ASN A 161 13.29 15.42 2.16
CA ASN A 161 13.37 16.27 0.97
C ASN A 161 12.51 15.73 -0.19
N LEU A 162 11.28 15.29 0.10
CA LEU A 162 10.33 14.78 -0.91
C LEU A 162 9.33 15.82 -1.43
N ARG A 163 9.44 17.09 -0.98
CA ARG A 163 8.70 18.21 -1.59
C ARG A 163 8.91 18.23 -3.10
N GLY A 164 7.83 18.27 -3.87
CA GLY A 164 7.90 18.31 -5.32
C GLY A 164 8.30 17.01 -6.03
N LYS A 165 8.40 15.87 -5.33
CA LYS A 165 8.92 14.62 -5.91
C LYS A 165 7.87 13.51 -6.10
N VAL A 166 6.71 13.60 -5.44
CA VAL A 166 5.65 12.59 -5.56
C VAL A 166 4.88 12.81 -6.86
N GLN A 167 4.75 11.79 -7.72
CA GLN A 167 4.02 11.95 -8.98
C GLN A 167 2.52 11.73 -8.82
N MET A 168 2.12 10.81 -7.94
CA MET A 168 0.71 10.53 -7.69
C MET A 168 0.44 10.37 -6.20
N VAL A 169 -0.63 11.00 -5.74
CA VAL A 169 -1.23 10.74 -4.42
C VAL A 169 -2.60 10.09 -4.64
N TYR A 170 -2.86 8.95 -4.02
CA TYR A 170 -4.19 8.32 -4.02
C TYR A 170 -4.73 8.28 -2.59
N ILE A 171 -5.88 8.90 -2.36
CA ILE A 171 -6.50 9.00 -1.03
C ILE A 171 -7.87 8.33 -1.10
N ASP A 172 -8.07 7.33 -0.25
CA ASP A 172 -9.36 6.67 -0.01
C ASP A 172 -9.76 6.91 1.45
N PRO A 173 -10.14 8.15 1.80
CA PRO A 173 -10.45 8.50 3.17
C PRO A 173 -11.75 7.80 3.62
N PRO A 174 -11.97 7.63 4.93
CA PRO A 174 -13.27 7.16 5.42
C PRO A 174 -14.37 8.11 4.95
N TYR A 175 -15.50 7.61 4.45
CA TYR A 175 -16.52 8.41 3.76
C TYR A 175 -17.36 9.34 4.67
N GLY A 176 -16.99 9.52 5.95
CA GLY A 176 -17.67 10.45 6.85
C GLY A 176 -19.10 10.05 7.24
N ILE A 177 -19.41 8.75 7.26
CA ILE A 177 -20.74 8.19 7.58
C ILE A 177 -20.66 7.32 8.84
N LYS A 178 -21.81 7.13 9.51
CA LYS A 178 -22.09 6.07 10.50
C LYS A 178 -21.73 4.67 9.95
N PHE A 179 -20.50 4.21 10.13
CA PHE A 179 -20.01 2.87 9.83
C PHE A 179 -20.63 1.85 10.79
N GLY A 180 -21.88 1.48 10.53
CA GLY A 180 -22.61 0.53 11.36
C GLY A 180 -22.20 -0.95 11.25
N SER A 181 -21.34 -1.38 10.31
CA SER A 181 -21.21 -2.83 10.05
C SER A 181 -19.96 -3.35 9.29
N ASN A 182 -18.93 -2.55 9.00
CA ASN A 182 -17.84 -2.94 8.07
C ASN A 182 -16.45 -2.96 8.71
N TRP A 183 -16.31 -3.65 9.83
CA TRP A 183 -15.14 -3.56 10.71
C TRP A 183 -14.36 -4.86 10.82
N GLN A 184 -13.05 -4.83 10.54
CA GLN A 184 -12.19 -6.01 10.67
C GLN A 184 -11.39 -5.94 11.97
N ALA A 185 -11.82 -6.71 12.97
CA ALA A 185 -11.17 -6.76 14.27
C ALA A 185 -9.99 -7.77 14.32
N ARG A 186 -9.91 -8.69 13.36
CA ARG A 186 -8.83 -9.68 13.23
C ARG A 186 -8.37 -9.83 11.79
N VAL A 187 -7.08 -10.07 11.59
CA VAL A 187 -6.44 -10.19 10.26
C VAL A 187 -7.00 -11.37 9.44
N ASP A 188 -7.55 -12.40 10.08
CA ASP A 188 -8.05 -13.63 9.46
C ASP A 188 -9.53 -13.60 9.04
N ILE A 189 -10.32 -12.59 9.44
CA ILE A 189 -11.76 -12.51 9.13
C ILE A 189 -12.03 -11.43 8.08
N SER A 190 -12.33 -11.85 6.84
CA SER A 190 -12.69 -10.94 5.74
C SER A 190 -14.20 -10.67 5.60
N ARG A 191 -15.06 -11.37 6.37
CA ARG A 191 -16.53 -11.25 6.33
C ARG A 191 -17.13 -11.13 7.73
N VAL A 192 -17.69 -9.97 8.05
CA VAL A 192 -18.51 -9.78 9.25
C VAL A 192 -19.98 -9.96 8.86
N ARG A 193 -20.69 -10.85 9.56
CA ARG A 193 -22.15 -10.97 9.46
C ARG A 193 -22.76 -10.47 10.75
N ASP A 194 -23.71 -9.55 10.66
CA ASP A 194 -24.45 -9.07 11.82
C ASP A 194 -25.11 -10.24 12.58
N GLY A 195 -24.92 -10.27 13.90
CA GLY A 195 -25.79 -10.98 14.83
C GLY A 195 -25.38 -12.38 15.30
N ASN A 196 -24.19 -12.91 14.99
CA ASN A 196 -23.77 -14.21 15.52
C ASN A 196 -22.79 -14.03 16.70
N LEU A 197 -23.33 -14.02 17.92
CA LEU A 197 -22.63 -13.85 19.20
C LEU A 197 -21.75 -15.06 19.63
N GLY A 198 -21.66 -16.11 18.80
CA GLY A 198 -21.03 -17.39 19.15
C GLY A 198 -19.50 -17.48 18.96
N ASP A 199 -18.89 -16.61 18.16
CA ASP A 199 -17.44 -16.63 17.87
C ASP A 199 -16.62 -15.69 18.78
N ALA A 200 -17.24 -15.11 19.82
CA ALA A 200 -16.61 -14.13 20.72
C ALA A 200 -16.43 -14.71 22.14
N SER A 201 -15.47 -15.63 22.32
CA SER A 201 -15.01 -16.05 23.67
C SER A 201 -14.13 -15.00 24.36
N ARG A 202 -13.67 -14.01 23.60
CA ARG A 202 -12.96 -12.80 24.03
C ARG A 202 -13.76 -11.59 23.56
N GLU A 203 -13.69 -10.45 24.27
CA GLU A 203 -14.23 -9.19 23.76
C GLU A 203 -13.39 -8.75 22.57
N VAL A 204 -13.66 -9.36 21.42
CA VAL A 204 -13.35 -8.79 20.12
C VAL A 204 -14.38 -7.68 19.93
N GLU A 205 -14.24 -6.61 20.72
CA GLU A 205 -14.99 -5.40 20.49
C GLU A 205 -14.54 -4.85 19.14
N GLN A 206 -15.57 -4.55 18.34
CA GLN A 206 -15.49 -4.03 16.99
C GLN A 206 -14.46 -2.89 16.96
N ILE A 207 -13.28 -3.15 16.38
CA ILE A 207 -12.41 -2.07 15.93
C ILE A 207 -13.24 -1.33 14.91
N LYS A 208 -13.93 -0.27 15.36
CA LYS A 208 -14.62 0.66 14.48
C LYS A 208 -13.54 1.29 13.60
N ALA A 209 -13.16 0.66 12.49
CA ALA A 209 -12.12 1.09 11.54
C ALA A 209 -12.30 2.56 11.12
N PHE A 210 -11.79 3.46 11.92
CA PHE A 210 -11.90 4.89 11.74
C PHE A 210 -13.32 5.45 11.86
N ARG A 211 -13.54 6.07 13.02
CA ARG A 211 -14.21 7.38 13.12
C ARG A 211 -15.73 7.37 13.03
N ASP A 212 -16.36 6.42 13.71
CA ASP A 212 -17.78 6.52 14.05
C ASP A 212 -18.03 7.35 15.30
N THR A 213 -17.54 8.60 15.27
CA THR A 213 -18.12 9.84 15.80
C THR A 213 -17.01 10.88 15.88
N TRP A 214 -16.82 11.65 14.81
CA TRP A 214 -16.20 12.96 14.95
C TRP A 214 -17.07 13.81 15.89
N ASP A 215 -16.48 14.47 16.89
CA ASP A 215 -17.23 15.26 17.88
C ASP A 215 -18.13 16.32 17.24
N MET A 216 -17.68 16.89 16.11
CA MET A 216 -18.46 17.83 15.31
C MET A 216 -18.94 17.27 13.97
N GLY A 217 -18.96 15.95 13.79
CA GLY A 217 -19.40 15.29 12.55
C GLY A 217 -18.57 15.70 11.33
N ILE A 218 -19.25 16.17 10.28
CA ILE A 218 -18.61 16.58 9.01
C ILE A 218 -17.56 17.70 9.19
N ASN A 219 -17.69 18.55 10.20
CA ASN A 219 -16.76 19.67 10.44
C ASN A 219 -15.34 19.17 10.72
N SER A 220 -15.18 18.19 11.61
CA SER A 220 -13.88 17.60 11.93
C SER A 220 -13.31 16.80 10.76
N TYR A 221 -14.18 16.11 10.00
CA TYR A 221 -13.78 15.40 8.78
C TYR A 221 -13.17 16.34 7.73
N LEU A 222 -13.77 17.51 7.54
CA LEU A 222 -13.26 18.51 6.59
C LEU A 222 -11.91 19.09 7.05
N ALA A 223 -11.75 19.37 8.35
CA ALA A 223 -10.46 19.80 8.91
C ALA A 223 -9.38 18.72 8.71
N TYR A 224 -9.68 17.47 9.09
CA TYR A 224 -8.80 16.32 8.91
C TYR A 224 -8.30 16.17 7.47
N LEU A 225 -9.19 16.29 6.48
CA LEU A 225 -8.85 16.10 5.08
C LEU A 225 -8.12 17.32 4.52
N ARG A 226 -8.50 18.54 4.93
CA ARG A 226 -7.88 19.79 4.48
C ARG A 226 -6.39 19.77 4.74
N ASP A 227 -6.01 19.48 5.98
CA ASP A 227 -4.64 19.61 6.43
C ASP A 227 -3.74 18.60 5.70
N ARG A 228 -4.24 17.39 5.47
CA ARG A 228 -3.55 16.35 4.67
C ARG A 228 -3.42 16.73 3.20
N LEU A 229 -4.46 17.33 2.61
CA LEU A 229 -4.43 17.78 1.22
C LEU A 229 -3.40 18.90 1.01
N PHE A 230 -3.21 19.79 1.99
CA PHE A 230 -2.16 20.82 1.92
C PHE A 230 -0.76 20.21 1.86
N VAL A 231 -0.43 19.29 2.76
CA VAL A 231 0.89 18.62 2.76
C VAL A 231 1.06 17.76 1.49
N ALA A 232 0.01 17.05 1.06
CA ALA A 232 0.03 16.28 -0.17
C ALA A 232 0.31 17.15 -1.42
N ARG A 233 -0.27 18.35 -1.50
CA ARG A 233 -0.01 19.31 -2.60
C ARG A 233 1.46 19.72 -2.65
N ASP A 234 2.11 19.89 -1.51
CA ASP A 234 3.53 20.26 -1.43
C ASP A 234 4.45 19.11 -1.86
N LEU A 235 4.11 17.88 -1.50
CA LEU A 235 4.82 16.67 -1.92
C LEU A 235 4.72 16.41 -3.42
N LEU A 236 3.61 16.77 -4.07
CA LEU A 236 3.40 16.54 -5.50
C LEU A 236 4.42 17.28 -6.39
N SER A 237 4.90 16.61 -7.43
CA SER A 237 5.65 17.23 -8.54
C SER A 237 4.78 18.20 -9.33
N SER A 238 5.36 19.08 -10.15
CA SER A 238 4.58 20.03 -10.95
C SER A 238 3.60 19.34 -11.91
N SER A 239 4.00 18.18 -12.46
CA SER A 239 3.15 17.32 -13.29
C SER A 239 2.29 16.33 -12.49
N GLY A 240 2.37 16.38 -11.16
CA GLY A 240 1.78 15.41 -10.25
C GLY A 240 0.26 15.51 -10.15
N SER A 241 -0.39 14.41 -9.79
CA SER A 241 -1.85 14.33 -9.64
C SER A 241 -2.27 13.75 -8.29
N VAL A 242 -3.37 14.26 -7.74
CA VAL A 242 -4.08 13.66 -6.60
C VAL A 242 -5.42 13.08 -7.06
N PHE A 243 -5.74 11.89 -6.57
CA PHE A 243 -7.02 11.23 -6.74
C PHE A 243 -7.64 11.01 -5.36
N VAL A 244 -8.83 11.56 -5.14
CA VAL A 244 -9.58 11.36 -3.88
C VAL A 244 -10.84 10.56 -4.19
N GLN A 245 -10.91 9.34 -3.67
CA GLN A 245 -12.07 8.47 -3.77
C GLN A 245 -13.11 8.83 -2.70
N ILE A 246 -14.39 8.89 -3.07
CA ILE A 246 -15.47 9.28 -2.15
C ILE A 246 -16.84 8.75 -2.60
N GLY A 247 -17.78 8.60 -1.66
CA GLY A 247 -19.21 8.32 -1.91
C GLY A 247 -19.99 9.56 -2.39
N ASP A 248 -21.27 9.39 -2.76
CA ASP A 248 -22.13 10.49 -3.20
C ASP A 248 -22.42 11.52 -2.09
N GLU A 249 -22.33 11.11 -0.83
CA GLU A 249 -22.73 11.93 0.32
C GLU A 249 -21.86 13.18 0.48
N ASN A 250 -20.55 13.03 0.34
CA ASN A 250 -19.57 14.09 0.65
C ASN A 250 -18.77 14.58 -0.57
N VAL A 251 -19.03 14.02 -1.77
CA VAL A 251 -18.28 14.38 -3.00
C VAL A 251 -18.27 15.88 -3.28
N HIS A 252 -19.37 16.58 -3.03
CA HIS A 252 -19.50 18.02 -3.28
C HIS A 252 -18.72 18.86 -2.26
N LEU A 253 -18.64 18.42 -1.00
CA LEU A 253 -17.85 19.10 0.04
C LEU A 253 -16.35 18.89 -0.18
N VAL A 254 -15.94 17.65 -0.45
CA VAL A 254 -14.54 17.30 -0.74
C VAL A 254 -14.06 17.99 -2.02
N ARG A 255 -14.95 18.15 -3.02
CA ARG A 255 -14.68 18.93 -4.22
C ARG A 255 -14.34 20.39 -3.89
N CYS A 256 -15.19 21.07 -3.12
CA CYS A 256 -14.93 22.45 -2.72
C CYS A 256 -13.62 22.58 -1.93
N LEU A 257 -13.32 21.58 -1.10
CA LEU A 257 -12.08 21.56 -0.34
C LEU A 257 -10.84 21.42 -1.25
N LEU A 258 -10.92 20.60 -2.29
CA LEU A 258 -9.85 20.48 -3.29
C LEU A 258 -9.71 21.76 -4.13
N ASP A 259 -10.81 22.44 -4.47
CA ASP A 259 -10.75 23.75 -5.12
C ASP A 259 -9.99 24.77 -4.25
N GLU A 260 -10.25 24.78 -2.95
CA GLU A 260 -9.54 25.63 -2.00
C GLU A 260 -8.04 25.30 -1.91
N VAL A 261 -7.68 24.01 -1.85
CA VAL A 261 -6.29 23.59 -1.68
C VAL A 261 -5.49 23.67 -2.99
N PHE A 262 -6.04 23.20 -4.11
CA PHE A 262 -5.34 23.07 -5.39
C PHE A 262 -5.64 24.23 -6.35
N GLY A 263 -6.77 24.92 -6.20
CA GLY A 263 -7.30 25.85 -7.19
C GLY A 263 -8.29 25.16 -8.13
N GLU A 264 -9.41 25.81 -8.42
CA GLU A 264 -10.45 25.29 -9.32
C GLU A 264 -9.94 25.04 -10.75
N GLU A 265 -8.95 25.82 -11.18
CA GLU A 265 -8.29 25.71 -12.48
C GLU A 265 -7.51 24.41 -12.63
N ASN A 266 -7.17 23.76 -11.51
CA ASN A 266 -6.38 22.54 -11.48
C ASN A 266 -7.23 21.26 -11.41
N PHE A 267 -8.56 21.41 -11.46
CA PHE A 267 -9.45 20.27 -11.57
C PHE A 267 -9.37 19.62 -12.96
N ALA A 268 -9.09 18.32 -12.97
CA ALA A 268 -9.05 17.54 -14.20
C ALA A 268 -10.39 16.87 -14.53
N SER A 269 -10.95 16.09 -13.60
CA SER A 269 -12.19 15.34 -13.86
C SER A 269 -12.85 14.79 -12.59
N LEU A 270 -14.19 14.69 -12.63
CA LEU A 270 -14.98 13.90 -11.68
C LEU A 270 -15.29 12.59 -12.37
N ILE A 271 -14.69 11.51 -11.86
CA ILE A 271 -14.80 10.17 -12.42
C ILE A 271 -15.84 9.40 -11.62
N THR A 272 -16.87 8.88 -12.29
CA THR A 272 -17.88 8.01 -11.71
C THR A 272 -17.55 6.57 -12.07
N TYR A 273 -17.44 5.68 -11.08
CA TYR A 273 -17.16 4.28 -11.32
C TYR A 273 -18.20 3.37 -10.65
N LYS A 274 -18.60 2.32 -11.36
CA LYS A 274 -19.65 1.41 -10.93
C LYS A 274 -19.15 0.45 -9.84
N THR A 275 -19.85 0.37 -8.72
CA THR A 275 -19.49 -0.47 -7.56
C THR A 275 -20.35 -1.73 -7.44
N THR A 276 -21.61 -1.66 -7.87
CA THR A 276 -22.56 -2.77 -7.82
C THR A 276 -23.46 -2.80 -9.05
N SER A 277 -24.03 -3.96 -9.37
CA SER A 277 -25.02 -4.11 -10.45
C SER A 277 -26.39 -3.53 -10.10
N GLY A 278 -26.60 -3.13 -8.83
CA GLY A 278 -27.86 -2.59 -8.33
C GLY A 278 -28.86 -3.69 -7.98
N ALA A 279 -28.93 -4.05 -6.70
CA ALA A 279 -29.98 -4.87 -6.13
C ALA A 279 -30.52 -4.15 -4.88
N GLY A 280 -31.16 -3.00 -5.08
CA GLY A 280 -31.91 -2.35 -4.02
C GLY A 280 -33.21 -3.11 -3.79
N SER A 281 -33.48 -3.52 -2.55
CA SER A 281 -34.80 -4.00 -2.15
C SER A 281 -35.34 -3.12 -1.03
N PHE A 282 -36.67 -3.03 -0.94
CA PHE A 282 -37.34 -2.37 0.18
C PHE A 282 -36.93 -3.03 1.52
N SER A 283 -36.73 -4.36 1.51
CA SER A 283 -36.23 -5.11 2.68
C SER A 283 -34.77 -4.82 3.05
N GLY A 284 -33.95 -4.34 2.11
CA GLY A 284 -32.58 -3.89 2.32
C GLY A 284 -32.47 -2.39 2.61
N GLY A 285 -33.57 -1.72 2.97
CA GLY A 285 -33.60 -0.30 3.32
C GLY A 285 -33.54 0.66 2.12
N THR A 286 -33.53 0.16 0.88
CA THR A 286 -33.57 1.01 -0.31
C THR A 286 -35.02 1.42 -0.60
N ASN A 287 -35.41 2.61 -0.15
CA ASN A 287 -36.76 3.16 -0.34
C ASN A 287 -36.91 4.04 -1.60
N THR A 288 -35.79 4.40 -2.23
CA THR A 288 -35.73 5.31 -3.39
C THR A 288 -34.77 4.74 -4.46
N LEU A 289 -34.20 5.58 -5.33
CA LEU A 289 -33.26 5.14 -6.36
C LEU A 289 -31.97 4.59 -5.71
N PRO A 290 -31.57 3.33 -5.97
CA PRO A 290 -30.33 2.77 -5.43
C PRO A 290 -29.09 3.49 -5.97
N SER A 291 -28.16 3.84 -5.08
CA SER A 291 -26.81 4.26 -5.48
C SER A 291 -26.02 3.03 -5.94
N VAL A 292 -25.33 3.15 -7.08
CA VAL A 292 -24.61 2.04 -7.74
C VAL A 292 -23.16 2.40 -8.11
N ALA A 293 -22.71 3.59 -7.71
CA ALA A 293 -21.44 4.13 -8.12
C ALA A 293 -20.81 4.96 -6.99
N ASN A 294 -19.48 4.97 -6.99
CA ASN A 294 -18.66 5.89 -6.21
C ASN A 294 -17.96 6.87 -7.16
N TYR A 295 -17.29 7.86 -6.58
CA TYR A 295 -16.67 8.95 -7.31
C TYR A 295 -15.18 9.03 -7.00
N ILE A 296 -14.42 9.59 -7.94
CA ILE A 296 -13.02 9.95 -7.77
C ILE A 296 -12.86 11.37 -8.28
N LEU A 297 -12.38 12.25 -7.41
CA LEU A 297 -12.00 13.61 -7.74
C LEU A 297 -10.54 13.61 -8.18
N TRP A 298 -10.28 13.99 -9.43
CA TRP A 298 -8.93 14.10 -9.97
C TRP A 298 -8.53 15.56 -10.10
N TYR A 299 -7.45 15.93 -9.39
CA TYR A 299 -6.77 17.22 -9.50
C TYR A 299 -5.31 17.02 -9.88
N ALA A 300 -4.76 18.00 -10.60
CA ALA A 300 -3.33 18.13 -10.80
C ALA A 300 -2.74 19.16 -9.83
N LYS A 301 -1.43 19.14 -9.61
CA LYS A 301 -0.75 20.27 -8.96
C LYS A 301 -0.75 21.51 -9.87
N ASP A 302 -0.49 21.28 -11.16
CA ASP A 302 -0.65 22.24 -12.25
C ASP A 302 -1.24 21.49 -13.45
N LEU A 303 -2.48 21.81 -13.82
CA LEU A 303 -3.19 21.12 -14.90
C LEU A 303 -2.52 21.29 -16.27
N GLN A 304 -1.80 22.38 -16.50
CA GLN A 304 -1.09 22.61 -17.77
C GLN A 304 0.13 21.71 -17.92
N GLN A 305 0.71 21.28 -16.81
CA GLN A 305 1.87 20.38 -16.76
C GLN A 305 1.49 18.94 -16.43
N ALA A 306 0.21 18.66 -16.18
CA ALA A 306 -0.26 17.37 -15.71
C ALA A 306 0.15 16.24 -16.66
N LYS A 307 0.78 15.21 -16.09
CA LYS A 307 1.06 13.96 -16.81
C LYS A 307 -0.27 13.24 -17.07
N TYR A 308 -0.61 13.02 -18.33
CA TYR A 308 -1.81 12.27 -18.74
C TYR A 308 -1.53 11.28 -19.87
N ARG A 309 -1.90 10.01 -19.64
CA ARG A 309 -1.90 8.93 -20.63
C ARG A 309 -3.32 8.42 -20.84
N PRO A 310 -3.87 8.48 -22.06
CA PRO A 310 -5.14 7.86 -22.35
C PRO A 310 -5.08 6.35 -22.11
N ILE A 311 -6.04 5.82 -21.35
CA ILE A 311 -6.28 4.38 -21.24
C ILE A 311 -7.36 3.99 -22.23
N TYR A 312 -7.17 2.82 -22.84
CA TYR A 312 -7.98 2.36 -23.96
C TYR A 312 -8.73 1.08 -23.64
N ARG A 313 -9.98 0.97 -24.11
CA ARG A 313 -10.73 -0.29 -24.17
C ARG A 313 -10.85 -0.75 -25.61
N ARG A 314 -10.83 -2.07 -25.83
CA ARG A 314 -11.16 -2.64 -27.14
C ARG A 314 -12.61 -2.30 -27.46
N LYS A 315 -12.86 -1.89 -28.70
CA LYS A 315 -14.21 -1.75 -29.22
C LYS A 315 -14.79 -3.14 -29.41
N THR A 316 -16.10 -3.25 -29.24
CA THR A 316 -16.85 -4.44 -29.63
C THR A 316 -17.55 -4.14 -30.94
N THR A 317 -17.60 -5.09 -31.86
CA THR A 317 -18.36 -4.97 -33.11
C THR A 317 -19.77 -5.54 -32.98
N VAL A 318 -19.95 -6.48 -32.05
CA VAL A 318 -21.24 -7.09 -31.71
C VAL A 318 -22.17 -6.04 -31.09
N GLY A 319 -23.31 -5.80 -31.71
CA GLY A 319 -24.26 -4.78 -31.23
C GLY A 319 -23.78 -3.33 -31.35
N ASP A 320 -22.69 -3.05 -32.09
CA ASP A 320 -22.26 -1.68 -32.40
C ASP A 320 -23.12 -1.11 -33.53
N ASP A 321 -23.81 0.00 -33.28
CA ASP A 321 -24.70 0.63 -34.26
C ASP A 321 -23.96 1.39 -35.38
N ALA A 322 -22.66 1.64 -35.23
CA ALA A 322 -21.86 2.37 -36.20
C ALA A 322 -21.11 1.43 -37.16
N TYR A 323 -20.49 0.36 -36.67
CA TYR A 323 -19.68 -0.60 -37.44
C TYR A 323 -20.53 -1.71 -38.08
N VAL A 324 -21.44 -1.31 -38.97
CA VAL A 324 -22.50 -2.18 -39.53
C VAL A 324 -22.29 -2.59 -40.99
N TYR A 325 -21.15 -2.26 -41.59
CA TYR A 325 -20.83 -2.59 -42.98
C TYR A 325 -19.61 -3.51 -43.05
N VAL A 326 -19.56 -4.35 -44.08
CA VAL A 326 -18.43 -5.23 -44.39
C VAL A 326 -17.97 -5.01 -45.81
N GLU A 327 -16.65 -4.95 -46.01
CA GLU A 327 -15.99 -5.04 -47.30
C GLU A 327 -15.43 -6.46 -47.46
N GLU A 328 -15.95 -7.20 -48.44
CA GLU A 328 -15.55 -8.57 -48.73
C GLU A 328 -14.19 -8.63 -49.44
N PRO A 329 -13.52 -9.80 -49.48
CA PRO A 329 -12.20 -9.93 -50.12
C PRO A 329 -12.17 -9.54 -51.61
N ASP A 330 -13.30 -9.60 -52.31
CA ASP A 330 -13.45 -9.17 -53.71
C ASP A 330 -13.63 -7.64 -53.85
N GLY A 331 -13.67 -6.91 -52.73
CA GLY A 331 -13.88 -5.46 -52.68
C GLY A 331 -15.34 -5.03 -52.69
N THR A 332 -16.29 -5.96 -52.75
CA THR A 332 -17.71 -5.64 -52.65
C THR A 332 -18.07 -5.20 -51.24
N ARG A 333 -19.04 -4.31 -51.13
CA ARG A 333 -19.44 -3.70 -49.85
C ARG A 333 -20.92 -3.91 -49.61
N ARG A 334 -21.26 -4.43 -48.44
CA ARG A 334 -22.65 -4.63 -48.04
C ARG A 334 -22.85 -4.29 -46.57
N ARG A 335 -24.12 -4.18 -46.18
CA ARG A 335 -24.49 -4.12 -44.77
C ARG A 335 -24.40 -5.52 -44.17
N MET A 336 -24.01 -5.61 -42.91
CA MET A 336 -24.08 -6.86 -42.15
C MET A 336 -25.53 -7.32 -42.00
N THR A 337 -25.73 -8.63 -42.02
CA THR A 337 -26.97 -9.29 -41.65
C THR A 337 -27.21 -9.18 -40.14
N ARG A 338 -28.40 -9.58 -39.67
CA ARG A 338 -28.69 -9.61 -38.23
C ARG A 338 -27.77 -10.61 -37.51
N THR A 339 -27.65 -11.82 -38.04
CA THR A 339 -26.79 -12.87 -37.47
C THR A 339 -25.35 -12.41 -37.36
N GLU A 340 -24.78 -11.81 -38.41
CA GLU A 340 -23.40 -11.28 -38.38
C GLU A 340 -23.20 -10.16 -37.34
N ARG A 341 -24.24 -9.34 -37.07
CA ARG A 341 -24.18 -8.31 -36.02
C ARG A 341 -24.28 -8.89 -34.61
N ASP A 342 -25.01 -9.99 -34.46
CA ASP A 342 -25.24 -10.65 -33.18
C ASP A 342 -24.04 -11.55 -32.82
N THR A 343 -23.37 -12.17 -33.80
CA THR A 343 -22.20 -13.04 -33.57
C THR A 343 -20.87 -12.32 -33.74
N GLY A 344 -20.80 -11.28 -34.57
CA GLY A 344 -19.57 -10.59 -34.95
C GLY A 344 -18.72 -11.35 -35.97
N GLU A 345 -19.17 -12.53 -36.43
CA GLU A 345 -18.46 -13.35 -37.39
C GLU A 345 -18.76 -12.89 -38.81
N VAL A 346 -17.75 -12.34 -39.50
CA VAL A 346 -17.87 -11.87 -40.89
C VAL A 346 -16.65 -12.27 -41.71
N VAL A 347 -16.87 -12.52 -43.00
CA VAL A 347 -15.80 -12.71 -43.98
C VAL A 347 -15.51 -11.36 -44.64
N GLY A 348 -14.48 -10.66 -44.16
CA GLY A 348 -14.06 -9.37 -44.70
C GLY A 348 -13.74 -8.33 -43.64
N ARG A 349 -13.60 -7.08 -44.06
CA ARG A 349 -13.22 -5.95 -43.21
C ARG A 349 -14.44 -5.17 -42.75
N ILE A 350 -14.63 -5.10 -41.45
CA ILE A 350 -15.70 -4.32 -40.81
C ILE A 350 -15.39 -2.83 -40.95
N PHE A 351 -16.38 -2.03 -41.36
CA PHE A 351 -16.22 -0.59 -41.46
C PHE A 351 -17.49 0.20 -41.10
N ARG A 352 -17.29 1.49 -40.88
CA ARG A 352 -18.34 2.50 -40.74
C ARG A 352 -18.13 3.65 -41.71
N LYS A 353 -19.22 4.34 -42.06
CA LYS A 353 -19.19 5.57 -42.85
C LYS A 353 -18.88 6.76 -41.95
N GLY A 354 -17.77 7.43 -42.22
CA GLY A 354 -17.32 8.63 -41.52
C GLY A 354 -17.50 9.91 -42.35
N PRO A 355 -17.57 11.08 -41.71
CA PRO A 355 -17.74 12.35 -42.43
C PRO A 355 -16.45 12.78 -43.13
N THR A 356 -16.58 13.18 -44.41
CA THR A 356 -15.50 13.72 -45.26
C THR A 356 -15.45 15.25 -45.26
N THR A 357 -16.48 15.92 -44.74
CA THR A 357 -16.59 17.38 -44.66
C THR A 357 -16.26 17.89 -43.26
N SER A 358 -15.69 19.08 -43.19
CA SER A 358 -15.49 19.80 -41.93
C SER A 358 -16.71 20.66 -41.60
N GLN A 359 -17.03 20.81 -40.32
CA GLN A 359 -18.10 21.68 -39.84
C GLN A 359 -17.69 23.16 -39.74
N THR A 360 -16.42 23.48 -40.01
CA THR A 360 -15.91 24.87 -40.04
C THR A 360 -16.54 25.70 -41.16
N THR A 361 -16.90 26.93 -40.83
CA THR A 361 -17.38 27.95 -41.78
C THR A 361 -16.24 28.65 -42.53
N ARG A 362 -14.98 28.49 -42.09
CA ARG A 362 -13.80 28.98 -42.82
C ARG A 362 -13.42 27.97 -43.92
N VAL A 363 -14.06 28.11 -45.07
CA VAL A 363 -13.85 27.26 -46.23
C VAL A 363 -12.76 27.88 -47.12
N GLY A 364 -11.59 27.26 -47.19
CA GLY A 364 -10.56 27.65 -48.16
C GLY A 364 -10.93 27.19 -49.58
N GLN A 365 -10.62 27.99 -50.61
CA GLN A 365 -10.90 27.62 -52.02
C GLN A 365 -10.29 26.26 -52.43
N THR A 366 -9.25 25.80 -51.72
CA THR A 366 -8.56 24.52 -51.96
C THR A 366 -9.31 23.29 -51.43
N THR A 367 -10.41 23.47 -50.69
CA THR A 367 -11.18 22.39 -50.02
C THR A 367 -12.56 22.15 -50.63
N VAL A 368 -12.95 22.93 -51.66
CA VAL A 368 -14.22 22.76 -52.37
C VAL A 368 -13.94 22.44 -53.82
N PHE A 369 -14.23 21.20 -54.20
CA PHE A 369 -14.07 20.71 -55.57
C PHE A 369 -14.95 19.48 -55.78
N PRO A 370 -15.40 19.19 -57.02
CA PRO A 370 -16.12 17.95 -57.30
C PRO A 370 -15.21 16.74 -57.08
N VAL A 371 -15.76 15.69 -56.50
CA VAL A 371 -15.09 14.39 -56.33
C VAL A 371 -15.89 13.34 -57.07
N GLU A 372 -15.28 12.73 -58.08
CA GLU A 372 -15.88 11.66 -58.88
C GLU A 372 -15.37 10.30 -58.42
N ILE A 373 -16.31 9.40 -58.10
CA ILE A 373 -16.11 7.98 -57.76
C ILE A 373 -17.18 7.16 -58.50
N PRO A 374 -17.10 5.80 -58.57
CA PRO A 374 -18.06 4.99 -59.31
C PRO A 374 -19.53 5.25 -58.95
N GLU A 375 -19.82 5.61 -57.70
CA GLU A 375 -21.17 5.92 -57.21
C GLU A 375 -21.69 7.31 -57.61
N GLY A 376 -20.87 8.16 -58.26
CA GLY A 376 -21.26 9.46 -58.79
C GLY A 376 -20.31 10.61 -58.48
N VAL A 377 -20.77 11.85 -58.74
CA VAL A 377 -20.03 13.09 -58.49
C VAL A 377 -20.58 13.79 -57.25
N PHE A 378 -19.71 14.03 -56.27
CA PHE A 378 -20.07 14.60 -54.98
C PHE A 378 -19.46 15.99 -54.78
N ARG A 379 -20.20 16.86 -54.08
CA ARG A 379 -19.76 18.19 -53.63
C ARG A 379 -20.14 18.39 -52.17
N PRO A 380 -19.34 19.11 -51.37
CA PRO A 380 -19.69 19.36 -49.97
C PRO A 380 -20.89 20.31 -49.92
N SER A 381 -21.94 19.94 -49.17
CA SER A 381 -23.17 20.74 -49.04
C SER A 381 -23.05 21.86 -48.00
N LYS A 382 -22.27 21.63 -46.94
CA LYS A 382 -21.88 22.62 -45.91
C LYS A 382 -20.40 22.44 -45.58
N GLY A 383 -19.67 23.55 -45.42
CA GLY A 383 -18.23 23.55 -45.20
C GLY A 383 -17.41 23.15 -46.44
N GLY A 384 -16.17 22.73 -46.22
CA GLY A 384 -15.29 22.13 -47.24
C GLY A 384 -14.93 20.68 -46.92
N TRP A 385 -14.30 19.98 -47.85
CA TRP A 385 -13.68 18.69 -47.58
C TRP A 385 -12.62 18.81 -46.49
N LYS A 386 -12.42 17.76 -45.69
CA LYS A 386 -11.37 17.70 -44.66
C LYS A 386 -9.95 17.66 -45.23
N THR A 387 -9.80 17.59 -46.55
CA THR A 387 -8.51 17.53 -47.25
C THR A 387 -8.58 18.27 -48.59
N ASN A 388 -7.42 18.51 -49.20
CA ASN A 388 -7.29 19.14 -50.51
C ASN A 388 -7.43 18.13 -51.66
N LYS A 389 -7.31 18.59 -52.92
CA LYS A 389 -7.42 17.72 -54.11
C LYS A 389 -6.42 16.55 -54.11
N ALA A 390 -5.17 16.81 -53.74
CA ALA A 390 -4.13 15.79 -53.71
C ALA A 390 -4.42 14.72 -52.66
N GLY A 391 -4.81 15.12 -51.46
CA GLY A 391 -5.20 14.19 -50.40
C GLY A 391 -6.47 13.40 -50.74
N MET A 392 -7.44 14.02 -51.40
CA MET A 392 -8.63 13.32 -51.89
C MET A 392 -8.27 12.27 -52.95
N GLN A 393 -7.32 12.58 -53.82
CA GLN A 393 -6.84 11.62 -54.82
C GLN A 393 -6.18 10.40 -54.17
N LYS A 394 -5.40 10.60 -53.09
CA LYS A 394 -4.85 9.49 -52.29
C LYS A 394 -5.95 8.65 -51.62
N LEU A 395 -7.00 9.28 -51.10
CA LEU A 395 -8.16 8.56 -50.55
C LEU A 395 -8.90 7.74 -51.63
N LYS A 396 -8.96 8.24 -52.88
CA LYS A 396 -9.49 7.47 -54.03
C LYS A 396 -8.61 6.26 -54.34
N TRP A 397 -7.30 6.44 -54.47
CA TRP A 397 -6.36 5.34 -54.70
C TRP A 397 -6.41 4.31 -53.57
N ALA A 398 -6.51 4.77 -52.32
CA ALA A 398 -6.69 3.92 -51.16
C ALA A 398 -8.10 3.34 -50.99
N ASN A 399 -8.99 3.51 -51.97
CA ASN A 399 -10.37 3.03 -51.95
C ASN A 399 -11.08 3.31 -50.61
N ARG A 400 -10.85 4.48 -50.01
CA ARG A 400 -11.41 4.86 -48.69
C ARG A 400 -12.64 5.75 -48.80
N LEU A 401 -13.26 5.83 -49.97
CA LEU A 401 -14.42 6.67 -50.24
C LEU A 401 -15.61 5.83 -50.68
N THR A 402 -16.80 6.26 -50.29
CA THR A 402 -18.07 5.69 -50.79
C THR A 402 -19.17 6.73 -50.79
N GLY A 403 -20.09 6.62 -51.74
CA GLY A 403 -21.25 7.51 -51.86
C GLY A 403 -22.50 6.95 -51.17
N ALA A 404 -23.34 7.82 -50.61
CA ALA A 404 -24.74 7.50 -50.36
C ALA A 404 -25.62 8.74 -50.53
N GLY A 405 -26.59 8.67 -51.45
CA GLY A 405 -27.39 9.84 -51.84
C GLY A 405 -26.49 10.93 -52.43
N LYS A 406 -26.54 12.14 -51.83
CA LYS A 406 -25.70 13.29 -52.23
C LYS A 406 -24.46 13.46 -51.36
N THR A 407 -24.18 12.54 -50.45
CA THR A 407 -23.11 12.68 -49.45
C THR A 407 -21.99 11.69 -49.73
N LEU A 408 -20.75 12.19 -49.69
CA LEU A 408 -19.53 11.39 -49.76
C LEU A 408 -19.07 11.01 -48.34
N TYR A 409 -18.76 9.74 -48.13
CA TYR A 409 -18.29 9.22 -46.85
C TYR A 409 -16.87 8.67 -46.94
N TYR A 410 -16.15 8.77 -45.82
CA TYR A 410 -14.86 8.15 -45.60
C TYR A 410 -15.07 6.78 -44.96
N ILE A 411 -14.38 5.77 -45.45
CA ILE A 411 -14.44 4.41 -44.91
C ILE A 411 -13.44 4.29 -43.77
N ARG A 412 -13.99 4.13 -42.56
CA ARG A 412 -13.22 3.85 -41.35
C ARG A 412 -13.35 2.36 -41.05
N TYR A 413 -12.29 1.59 -41.27
CA TYR A 413 -12.29 0.20 -40.83
C TYR A 413 -12.22 0.13 -39.31
N TYR A 414 -12.73 -0.95 -38.75
CA TYR A 414 -12.59 -1.24 -37.32
C TYR A 414 -11.10 -1.34 -36.93
N GLU A 415 -10.32 -2.04 -37.75
CA GLU A 415 -8.88 -2.26 -37.57
C GLU A 415 -8.04 -0.98 -37.68
N ASP A 416 -8.57 0.10 -38.29
CA ASP A 416 -7.85 1.37 -38.37
C ASP A 416 -7.59 1.97 -36.99
N PHE A 417 -8.48 1.69 -36.03
CA PHE A 417 -8.33 2.09 -34.63
C PHE A 417 -9.26 1.21 -33.77
N PRO A 418 -8.83 -0.01 -33.38
CA PRO A 418 -9.68 -1.04 -32.77
C PRO A 418 -10.02 -0.76 -31.30
N VAL A 419 -9.56 0.36 -30.76
CA VAL A 419 -9.79 0.77 -29.37
C VAL A 419 -10.50 2.12 -29.29
N SER A 420 -11.03 2.43 -28.11
CA SER A 420 -11.56 3.75 -27.74
C SER A 420 -11.03 4.14 -26.38
N THR A 421 -10.84 5.43 -26.15
CA THR A 421 -10.46 5.97 -24.84
C THR A 421 -11.57 5.75 -23.82
N PHE A 422 -11.21 5.55 -22.56
CA PHE A 422 -12.18 5.66 -21.46
C PHE A 422 -12.62 7.12 -21.28
N SER A 423 -13.89 7.31 -20.91
CA SER A 423 -14.40 8.60 -20.42
C SER A 423 -14.28 8.66 -18.89
N ASN A 424 -14.86 9.68 -18.28
CA ASN A 424 -15.00 9.80 -16.83
C ASN A 424 -16.14 8.93 -16.25
N PHE A 425 -16.70 8.00 -17.03
CA PHE A 425 -17.67 7.02 -16.55
C PHE A 425 -17.14 5.60 -16.77
N TRP A 426 -16.89 4.88 -15.68
CA TRP A 426 -16.30 3.55 -15.67
C TRP A 426 -17.35 2.50 -15.27
N ASP A 427 -17.87 1.78 -16.25
CA ASP A 427 -18.96 0.81 -16.08
C ASP A 427 -18.47 -0.63 -15.87
N ASP A 428 -17.17 -0.86 -16.00
CA ASP A 428 -16.53 -2.18 -16.00
C ASP A 428 -15.64 -2.41 -14.77
N THR A 429 -15.87 -1.66 -13.69
CA THR A 429 -15.15 -1.73 -12.41
C THR A 429 -15.82 -2.65 -11.39
N THR A 430 -17.03 -3.13 -11.68
CA THR A 430 -17.70 -4.13 -10.85
C THR A 430 -16.99 -5.48 -10.97
N ILE A 431 -16.72 -6.13 -9.83
CA ILE A 431 -16.18 -7.49 -9.80
C ILE A 431 -17.31 -8.45 -10.23
N ALA A 432 -17.28 -8.92 -11.48
CA ALA A 432 -18.20 -9.95 -11.97
C ALA A 432 -17.60 -11.35 -11.74
N GLY A 433 -18.24 -12.19 -10.92
CA GLY A 433 -17.85 -13.60 -10.70
C GLY A 433 -16.79 -13.83 -9.61
N PHE A 434 -16.14 -15.00 -9.64
CA PHE A 434 -15.04 -15.45 -8.76
C PHE A 434 -13.76 -14.59 -8.94
N GLY A 435 -13.85 -13.28 -8.73
CA GLY A 435 -12.67 -12.43 -8.57
C GLY A 435 -11.88 -12.81 -7.31
N ASP A 436 -10.65 -12.32 -7.20
CA ASP A 436 -9.84 -12.49 -5.99
C ASP A 436 -10.67 -12.06 -4.77
N ALA A 437 -10.80 -12.96 -3.80
CA ALA A 437 -11.53 -12.69 -2.57
C ALA A 437 -10.94 -11.42 -1.91
N LYS A 438 -11.81 -10.53 -1.44
CA LYS A 438 -11.38 -9.38 -0.63
C LYS A 438 -10.61 -9.90 0.57
N VAL A 439 -9.41 -9.35 0.78
CA VAL A 439 -8.55 -9.67 1.93
C VAL A 439 -8.87 -8.73 3.10
N TYR A 440 -9.56 -7.62 2.83
CA TYR A 440 -9.98 -6.63 3.83
C TYR A 440 -11.43 -6.19 3.61
N VAL A 441 -12.14 -5.88 4.70
CA VAL A 441 -13.60 -5.59 4.69
C VAL A 441 -13.94 -4.43 3.75
N VAL A 442 -13.14 -3.36 3.76
CA VAL A 442 -13.24 -2.20 2.85
C VAL A 442 -12.02 -2.16 1.92
N GLN A 443 -12.01 -3.04 0.92
CA GLN A 443 -10.95 -3.08 -0.08
C GLN A 443 -11.40 -2.41 -1.39
N THR A 444 -10.65 -1.39 -1.82
CA THR A 444 -10.81 -0.78 -3.14
C THR A 444 -10.41 -1.73 -4.26
N THR A 445 -11.16 -1.71 -5.36
CA THR A 445 -10.90 -2.57 -6.52
C THR A 445 -9.60 -2.14 -7.21
N ALA A 446 -8.64 -3.06 -7.35
CA ALA A 446 -7.32 -2.77 -7.94
C ALA A 446 -7.40 -2.06 -9.31
N LYS A 447 -8.37 -2.45 -10.15
CA LYS A 447 -8.61 -1.87 -11.48
C LYS A 447 -8.88 -0.35 -11.48
N VAL A 448 -9.49 0.16 -10.40
CA VAL A 448 -9.77 1.60 -10.24
C VAL A 448 -8.46 2.37 -10.02
N ILE A 449 -7.62 1.88 -9.09
CA ILE A 449 -6.32 2.49 -8.77
C ILE A 449 -5.37 2.34 -9.95
N GLU A 450 -5.34 1.18 -10.60
CA GLU A 450 -4.58 0.91 -11.82
C GLU A 450 -4.83 1.98 -12.88
N ARG A 451 -6.09 2.32 -13.16
CA ARG A 451 -6.41 3.37 -14.13
C ARG A 451 -5.87 4.72 -13.72
N CYS A 452 -6.12 5.14 -12.48
CA CYS A 452 -5.64 6.43 -11.96
C CYS A 452 -4.10 6.51 -12.09
N MET A 453 -3.42 5.43 -11.74
CA MET A 453 -1.97 5.33 -11.77
C MET A 453 -1.40 5.32 -13.19
N LEU A 454 -1.94 4.49 -14.09
CA LEU A 454 -1.46 4.43 -15.46
C LEU A 454 -1.75 5.73 -16.24
N MET A 455 -2.82 6.44 -15.90
CA MET A 455 -3.11 7.76 -16.49
C MET A 455 -2.08 8.82 -16.06
N SER A 456 -1.57 8.77 -14.82
CA SER A 456 -0.83 9.89 -14.22
C SER A 456 0.64 9.62 -13.87
N THR A 457 1.13 8.40 -14.10
CA THR A 457 2.50 7.97 -13.74
C THR A 457 3.19 7.19 -14.85
N ASP A 458 4.52 7.19 -14.81
CA ASP A 458 5.42 6.27 -15.52
C ASP A 458 6.00 5.21 -14.58
N PRO A 459 6.47 4.08 -15.12
CA PRO A 459 7.38 3.20 -14.39
C PRO A 459 8.54 3.98 -13.74
N GLY A 460 8.84 3.70 -12.47
CA GLY A 460 9.84 4.40 -11.65
C GLY A 460 9.35 5.68 -10.94
N ASP A 461 8.21 6.23 -11.31
CA ASP A 461 7.62 7.36 -10.58
C ASP A 461 7.21 6.96 -9.15
N LEU A 462 7.18 7.93 -8.24
CA LEU A 462 6.81 7.75 -6.84
C LEU A 462 5.31 7.97 -6.62
N VAL A 463 4.66 6.97 -6.02
CA VAL A 463 3.25 7.02 -5.60
C VAL A 463 3.15 7.05 -4.07
N LEU A 464 2.27 7.89 -3.55
CA LEU A 464 1.95 7.99 -2.13
C LEU A 464 0.48 7.64 -1.88
N ASP A 465 0.23 6.78 -0.90
CA ASP A 465 -1.11 6.48 -0.38
C ASP A 465 -1.13 6.75 1.13
N PRO A 466 -1.73 7.88 1.60
CA PRO A 466 -1.79 8.23 3.02
C PRO A 466 -2.92 7.53 3.78
N THR A 467 -3.58 6.54 3.16
CA THR A 467 -4.77 5.83 3.65
C THR A 467 -4.72 4.32 3.39
N CYS A 468 -3.51 3.77 3.25
CA CYS A 468 -3.13 2.40 2.87
C CYS A 468 -4.24 1.33 2.86
N GLY A 469 -4.91 1.13 4.00
CA GLY A 469 -5.87 0.04 4.21
C GLY A 469 -5.21 -1.30 3.92
N SER A 470 -5.78 -2.04 2.96
CA SER A 470 -5.25 -3.35 2.52
C SER A 470 -4.02 -3.31 1.60
N GLY A 471 -3.40 -2.14 1.42
CA GLY A 471 -2.22 -1.97 0.57
C GLY A 471 -2.49 -2.11 -0.92
N THR A 472 -3.70 -1.77 -1.40
CA THR A 472 -4.06 -1.95 -2.82
C THR A 472 -3.26 -1.02 -3.73
N SER A 473 -2.99 0.22 -3.31
CA SER A 473 -2.16 1.16 -4.08
C SER A 473 -0.72 0.68 -4.20
N ALA A 474 -0.12 0.19 -3.10
CA ALA A 474 1.21 -0.41 -3.11
C ALA A 474 1.28 -1.65 -4.03
N TYR A 475 0.28 -2.53 -3.96
CA TYR A 475 0.18 -3.70 -4.84
C TYR A 475 0.15 -3.33 -6.32
N VAL A 476 -0.65 -2.31 -6.69
CA VAL A 476 -0.74 -1.84 -8.09
C VAL A 476 0.55 -1.12 -8.51
N ALA A 477 1.15 -0.32 -7.64
CA ALA A 477 2.42 0.34 -7.90
C ALA A 477 3.52 -0.68 -8.19
N GLU A 478 3.64 -1.70 -7.34
CA GLU A 478 4.56 -2.82 -7.52
C GLU A 478 4.31 -3.56 -8.83
N GLN A 479 3.04 -3.86 -9.16
CA GLN A 479 2.68 -4.52 -10.43
C GLN A 479 3.19 -3.73 -11.64
N TYR A 480 3.16 -2.41 -11.60
CA TYR A 480 3.57 -1.60 -12.74
C TYR A 480 4.97 -0.98 -12.57
N GLY A 481 5.76 -1.42 -11.60
CA GLY A 481 7.15 -0.99 -11.40
C GLY A 481 7.27 0.48 -10.99
N ARG A 482 6.34 0.99 -10.19
CA ARG A 482 6.41 2.31 -9.54
C ARG A 482 6.99 2.14 -8.14
N ARG A 483 7.69 3.19 -7.67
CA ARG A 483 8.07 3.31 -6.27
C ARG A 483 6.84 3.67 -5.45
N TRP A 484 6.74 3.17 -4.22
CA TRP A 484 5.57 3.46 -3.39
C TRP A 484 5.92 3.72 -1.92
N ILE A 485 5.14 4.63 -1.34
CA ILE A 485 5.04 4.86 0.10
C ILE A 485 3.56 4.74 0.46
N THR A 486 3.23 3.90 1.44
CA THR A 486 1.87 3.73 1.93
C THR A 486 1.84 3.93 3.43
N VAL A 487 0.82 4.63 3.94
CA VAL A 487 0.72 5.03 5.34
C VAL A 487 -0.64 4.65 5.90
N ASP A 488 -0.65 4.08 7.10
CA ASP A 488 -1.86 3.85 7.89
C ASP A 488 -1.55 4.06 9.37
N SER A 489 -2.54 4.50 10.15
CA SER A 489 -2.41 4.48 11.60
C SER A 489 -2.84 3.15 12.20
N SER A 490 -3.55 2.29 11.43
CA SER A 490 -3.98 0.97 11.86
C SER A 490 -2.89 -0.07 11.68
N ARG A 491 -2.45 -0.68 12.78
CA ARG A 491 -1.53 -1.84 12.78
C ARG A 491 -2.08 -3.03 12.01
N VAL A 492 -3.40 -3.28 12.11
CA VAL A 492 -4.08 -4.34 11.36
C VAL A 492 -3.97 -4.11 9.86
N ALA A 493 -4.18 -2.88 9.40
CA ALA A 493 -4.04 -2.53 7.98
C ALA A 493 -2.61 -2.75 7.48
N ILE A 494 -1.62 -2.27 8.23
CA ILE A 494 -0.19 -2.47 7.93
C ILE A 494 0.17 -3.96 7.90
N ALA A 495 -0.26 -4.75 8.89
CA ALA A 495 0.00 -6.19 8.92
C ALA A 495 -0.64 -6.92 7.72
N VAL A 496 -1.90 -6.62 7.40
CA VAL A 496 -2.61 -7.18 6.23
C VAL A 496 -1.88 -6.81 4.92
N ALA A 497 -1.54 -5.54 4.75
CA ALA A 497 -0.85 -5.04 3.56
C ALA A 497 0.54 -5.66 3.41
N ARG A 498 1.31 -5.74 4.50
CA ARG A 498 2.63 -6.40 4.56
C ARG A 498 2.51 -7.85 4.10
N HIS A 499 1.60 -8.62 4.71
CA HIS A 499 1.42 -10.03 4.38
C HIS A 499 1.03 -10.22 2.92
N ARG A 500 0.12 -9.38 2.43
CA ARG A 500 -0.31 -9.38 1.02
C ARG A 500 0.87 -9.17 0.07
N LEU A 501 1.76 -8.21 0.34
CA LEU A 501 2.90 -7.91 -0.52
C LEU A 501 3.99 -8.97 -0.45
N MET A 502 4.27 -9.54 0.72
CA MET A 502 5.32 -10.57 0.93
C MET A 502 5.10 -11.82 0.06
N GLY A 503 3.87 -12.30 -0.04
CA GLY A 503 3.55 -13.46 -0.91
C GLY A 503 2.88 -13.08 -2.24
N ALA A 504 2.86 -11.80 -2.59
CA ALA A 504 2.29 -11.37 -3.87
C ALA A 504 3.09 -11.93 -5.05
N LYS A 505 2.38 -12.52 -6.00
CA LYS A 505 2.89 -12.81 -7.34
C LYS A 505 2.44 -11.71 -8.29
N TYR A 506 3.40 -11.19 -9.05
CA TYR A 506 3.15 -10.26 -10.15
C TYR A 506 3.44 -10.90 -11.51
N PRO A 507 2.77 -10.44 -12.57
CA PRO A 507 3.24 -10.70 -13.92
C PRO A 507 4.67 -10.16 -14.10
N ALA A 508 5.54 -10.97 -14.69
CA ALA A 508 6.85 -10.53 -15.15
C ALA A 508 6.68 -9.92 -16.54
N TYR A 509 6.99 -8.64 -16.71
CA TYR A 509 6.89 -7.96 -18.00
C TYR A 509 8.25 -7.89 -18.69
N PHE A 510 8.27 -7.89 -20.01
CA PHE A 510 9.48 -7.56 -20.75
C PHE A 510 9.82 -6.09 -20.50
N LEU A 511 10.96 -5.84 -19.86
CA LEU A 511 11.47 -4.50 -19.66
C LEU A 511 12.04 -3.97 -20.98
N ALA A 512 11.68 -2.76 -21.40
CA ALA A 512 12.14 -2.18 -22.65
C ALA A 512 13.68 -2.10 -22.70
N ASP A 513 14.31 -1.75 -21.57
CA ASP A 513 15.76 -1.79 -21.40
C ASP A 513 16.27 -3.14 -20.87
N SER A 514 15.97 -4.23 -21.56
CA SER A 514 16.62 -5.54 -21.35
C SER A 514 16.94 -6.20 -22.68
N PRO A 515 17.89 -7.16 -22.74
CA PRO A 515 18.16 -7.90 -23.97
C PRO A 515 16.92 -8.60 -24.53
N GLU A 516 16.12 -9.21 -23.66
CA GLU A 516 14.88 -9.90 -24.02
C GLU A 516 13.80 -8.92 -24.47
N GLY A 517 13.70 -7.76 -23.83
CA GLY A 517 12.77 -6.71 -24.20
C GLY A 517 13.11 -6.07 -25.55
N LYS A 518 14.38 -5.74 -25.79
CA LYS A 518 14.87 -5.25 -27.10
C LYS A 518 14.59 -6.28 -28.20
N ALA A 519 14.81 -7.57 -27.93
CA ALA A 519 14.46 -8.65 -28.86
C ALA A 519 12.95 -8.75 -29.09
N LYS A 520 12.15 -8.62 -28.03
CA LYS A 520 10.69 -8.64 -28.14
C LYS A 520 10.17 -7.45 -28.95
N GLU A 521 10.68 -6.26 -28.70
CA GLU A 521 10.32 -5.03 -29.39
C GLU A 521 10.69 -5.08 -30.88
N ALA A 522 11.87 -5.61 -31.24
CA ALA A 522 12.28 -5.85 -32.63
C ALA A 522 11.48 -6.96 -33.33
N SER A 523 10.86 -7.89 -32.59
CA SER A 523 9.93 -8.87 -33.16
C SER A 523 8.55 -8.27 -33.49
N LEU A 524 8.19 -7.18 -32.82
CA LEU A 524 6.89 -6.51 -32.93
C LEU A 524 6.94 -5.32 -33.88
N SER A 525 7.99 -4.53 -33.81
CA SER A 525 8.29 -3.45 -34.74
C SER A 525 9.21 -4.01 -35.83
N GLN A 526 8.98 -3.72 -37.11
CA GLN A 526 9.88 -4.17 -38.19
C GLN A 526 11.26 -3.45 -38.17
N GLN A 527 11.70 -3.00 -36.99
CA GLN A 527 12.95 -2.29 -36.76
C GLN A 527 14.09 -3.28 -36.48
N PRO A 528 15.34 -2.91 -36.80
CA PRO A 528 16.51 -3.69 -36.43
C PRO A 528 16.59 -3.88 -34.91
N LEU A 529 17.14 -5.03 -34.49
CA LEU A 529 17.43 -5.30 -33.08
C LEU A 529 18.40 -4.24 -32.52
N ASP A 530 17.98 -3.52 -31.49
CA ASP A 530 18.88 -2.68 -30.70
C ASP A 530 19.87 -3.56 -29.92
N ARG A 531 21.16 -3.32 -30.11
CA ARG A 531 22.27 -4.03 -29.47
C ARG A 531 23.03 -3.16 -28.46
N SER A 532 22.49 -1.98 -28.13
CA SER A 532 23.02 -1.14 -27.06
C SER A 532 23.04 -1.92 -25.73
N PRO A 533 24.03 -1.70 -24.85
CA PRO A 533 24.04 -2.27 -23.51
C PRO A 533 22.75 -1.92 -22.75
N SER A 534 22.20 -2.87 -21.99
CA SER A 534 21.03 -2.66 -21.13
C SER A 534 21.44 -2.45 -19.68
N LYS A 535 20.83 -1.48 -19.00
CA LYS A 535 21.00 -1.24 -17.57
C LYS A 535 19.93 -1.91 -16.71
N HIS A 536 18.85 -2.38 -17.34
CA HIS A 536 17.68 -2.93 -16.65
C HIS A 536 16.92 -1.89 -15.81
N ASP A 537 16.96 -0.62 -16.25
CA ASP A 537 16.25 0.45 -15.58
C ASP A 537 14.75 0.45 -15.94
N VAL A 538 13.92 0.27 -14.92
CA VAL A 538 12.45 0.24 -15.02
C VAL A 538 11.85 1.51 -15.63
N ARG A 539 12.53 2.66 -15.54
CA ARG A 539 12.07 3.95 -16.10
C ARG A 539 11.93 3.97 -17.61
N HIS A 540 12.66 3.11 -18.32
CA HIS A 540 12.50 2.95 -19.77
C HIS A 540 11.18 2.26 -20.13
N GLY A 541 10.47 1.77 -19.11
CA GLY A 541 9.17 1.15 -19.22
C GLY A 541 9.23 -0.27 -19.74
N PHE A 542 8.06 -0.79 -20.11
CA PHE A 542 7.92 -2.16 -20.60
C PHE A 542 7.75 -2.19 -22.12
N VAL A 543 7.81 -3.38 -22.70
CA VAL A 543 7.35 -3.60 -24.07
C VAL A 543 5.84 -3.70 -24.07
N TYR A 544 5.13 -2.79 -24.73
CA TYR A 544 3.67 -2.68 -24.69
C TYR A 544 3.00 -3.09 -26.00
N GLU A 545 1.74 -3.56 -25.92
CA GLU A 545 0.86 -3.68 -27.09
C GLU A 545 0.68 -2.30 -27.74
N ARG A 546 0.78 -2.24 -29.07
CA ARG A 546 0.54 -1.03 -29.86
C ARG A 546 -0.57 -1.29 -30.86
N VAL A 547 -1.47 -0.32 -31.01
CA VAL A 547 -2.57 -0.37 -31.97
C VAL A 547 -2.44 0.75 -32.99
N PRO A 548 -2.73 0.49 -34.27
CA PRO A 548 -2.68 1.53 -35.28
C PRO A 548 -3.76 2.59 -35.04
N HIS A 549 -3.47 3.82 -35.45
CA HIS A 549 -4.41 4.94 -35.47
C HIS A 549 -4.43 5.56 -36.88
N ILE A 550 -5.09 4.87 -37.80
CA ILE A 550 -5.21 5.29 -39.20
C ILE A 550 -6.38 6.28 -39.34
N THR A 551 -6.08 7.50 -39.76
CA THR A 551 -7.05 8.57 -39.95
C THR A 551 -7.16 8.99 -41.41
N LEU A 552 -8.23 9.69 -41.76
CA LEU A 552 -8.36 10.32 -43.09
C LEU A 552 -7.14 11.20 -43.38
N LYS A 553 -6.69 11.95 -42.37
CA LYS A 553 -5.54 12.86 -42.47
C LYS A 553 -4.25 12.09 -42.74
N SER A 554 -4.00 10.98 -42.05
CA SER A 554 -2.76 10.20 -42.26
C SER A 554 -2.69 9.63 -43.67
N ILE A 555 -3.79 9.09 -44.20
CA ILE A 555 -3.82 8.58 -45.59
C ILE A 555 -3.68 9.73 -46.61
N ALA A 556 -4.41 10.83 -46.40
CA ALA A 556 -4.39 11.97 -47.32
C ALA A 556 -3.03 12.67 -47.41
N ASN A 557 -2.21 12.59 -46.36
CA ASN A 557 -0.88 13.20 -46.32
C ASN A 557 0.26 12.20 -46.54
N ASN A 558 -0.02 10.90 -46.68
CA ASN A 558 0.99 9.85 -46.84
C ASN A 558 1.76 10.02 -48.15
N PRO A 559 3.08 10.30 -48.13
CA PRO A 559 3.88 10.48 -49.35
C PRO A 559 4.09 9.20 -50.15
N ASP A 560 4.04 8.03 -49.50
CA ASP A 560 4.27 6.72 -50.15
C ASP A 560 3.08 6.26 -51.01
N ILE A 561 1.94 6.96 -51.01
CA ILE A 561 0.79 6.58 -51.84
C ILE A 561 0.86 7.31 -53.18
N GLU A 562 1.15 6.55 -54.23
CA GLU A 562 1.31 7.03 -55.60
C GLU A 562 0.32 6.40 -56.58
N ALA A 563 0.19 7.01 -57.76
CA ALA A 563 -0.66 6.51 -58.83
C ALA A 563 -0.13 5.17 -59.37
N GLY A 564 -1.03 4.21 -59.62
CA GLY A 564 -0.68 2.90 -60.20
C GLY A 564 -0.27 1.82 -59.20
N MET A 565 -0.22 2.12 -57.90
CA MET A 565 0.01 1.12 -56.87
C MET A 565 -1.15 0.12 -56.75
N THR A 566 -0.82 -1.14 -56.46
CA THR A 566 -1.83 -2.18 -56.14
C THR A 566 -2.45 -1.94 -54.77
N ARG A 567 -3.59 -2.60 -54.49
CA ARG A 567 -4.26 -2.52 -53.19
C ARG A 567 -3.32 -2.90 -52.03
N ASP A 568 -2.56 -3.98 -52.19
CA ASP A 568 -1.61 -4.46 -51.19
C ASP A 568 -0.45 -3.48 -50.96
N GLN A 569 0.04 -2.84 -52.02
CA GLN A 569 1.09 -1.82 -51.90
C GLN A 569 0.60 -0.61 -51.12
N ILE A 570 -0.62 -0.15 -51.42
CA ILE A 570 -1.24 0.98 -50.70
C ILE A 570 -1.52 0.62 -49.24
N ASP A 571 -2.03 -0.58 -48.95
CA ASP A 571 -2.30 -1.01 -47.57
C ASP A 571 -0.99 -1.15 -46.77
N LYS A 572 0.10 -1.61 -47.39
CA LYS A 572 1.45 -1.60 -46.78
C LYS A 572 1.94 -0.17 -46.54
N ALA A 573 1.76 0.75 -47.49
CA ALA A 573 2.12 2.16 -47.35
C ALA A 573 1.34 2.84 -46.23
N ILE A 574 0.03 2.56 -46.10
CA ILE A 574 -0.82 3.06 -45.01
C ILE A 574 -0.33 2.54 -43.67
N LYS A 575 -0.03 1.24 -43.56
CA LYS A 575 0.47 0.64 -42.32
C LYS A 575 1.83 1.21 -41.90
N ARG A 576 2.73 1.47 -42.86
CA ARG A 576 4.07 2.03 -42.58
C ARG A 576 4.00 3.47 -42.06
N HIS A 577 3.08 4.28 -42.59
CA HIS A 577 2.85 5.67 -42.19
C HIS A 577 1.75 5.83 -41.13
N ALA A 578 1.27 4.73 -40.53
CA ALA A 578 0.30 4.80 -39.46
C ALA A 578 0.97 5.27 -38.18
N GLU A 579 0.32 6.19 -37.48
CA GLU A 579 0.63 6.45 -36.08
C GLU A 579 0.16 5.25 -35.24
N PHE A 580 0.81 5.02 -34.10
CA PHE A 580 0.47 3.94 -33.19
C PHE A 580 0.20 4.51 -31.80
N GLU A 581 -0.83 3.98 -31.16
CA GLU A 581 -1.15 4.25 -29.76
C GLU A 581 -0.61 3.11 -28.90
N THR A 582 0.11 3.47 -27.84
CA THR A 582 0.64 2.54 -26.86
C THR A 582 -0.41 2.21 -25.81
N LEU A 583 -0.63 0.92 -25.55
CA LEU A 583 -1.55 0.44 -24.52
C LEU A 583 -0.78 0.19 -23.22
N PHE A 584 -0.69 1.22 -22.36
CA PHE A 584 0.11 1.18 -21.12
C PHE A 584 -0.40 0.18 -20.07
N ASP A 585 -1.67 -0.23 -20.14
CA ASP A 585 -2.28 -1.29 -19.35
C ASP A 585 -1.97 -2.70 -19.88
N ARG A 586 -1.29 -2.81 -21.03
CA ARG A 586 -0.99 -4.08 -21.71
C ARG A 586 0.47 -4.27 -22.06
N PRO A 587 1.36 -4.30 -21.05
CA PRO A 587 2.71 -4.80 -21.24
C PRO A 587 2.71 -6.29 -21.62
N TYR A 588 3.66 -6.69 -22.46
CA TYR A 588 3.86 -8.11 -22.81
C TYR A 588 4.49 -8.86 -21.64
N GLU A 589 3.87 -9.98 -21.25
CA GLU A 589 4.37 -10.85 -20.20
C GLU A 589 5.48 -11.79 -20.68
N ASN A 590 6.54 -11.90 -19.87
CA ASN A 590 7.57 -12.92 -19.96
C ASN A 590 7.14 -14.17 -19.16
N LYS A 591 6.66 -15.19 -19.86
CA LYS A 591 6.18 -16.44 -19.24
C LYS A 591 7.30 -17.31 -18.64
N ASN A 592 8.56 -16.99 -18.90
CA ASN A 592 9.72 -17.71 -18.41
C ASN A 592 10.23 -17.19 -17.05
N ALA A 593 9.59 -16.15 -16.51
CA ALA A 593 9.92 -15.59 -15.21
C ALA A 593 8.69 -15.52 -14.31
N VAL A 594 8.93 -15.56 -12.99
CA VAL A 594 7.96 -15.23 -11.96
C VAL A 594 8.46 -13.98 -11.24
N ARG A 595 7.61 -12.98 -11.09
CA ARG A 595 7.98 -11.76 -10.36
C ARG A 595 7.30 -11.71 -9.01
N VAL A 596 8.05 -11.32 -7.99
CA VAL A 596 7.56 -10.99 -6.65
C VAL A 596 7.84 -9.52 -6.35
N ALA A 597 7.36 -9.03 -5.21
CA ALA A 597 7.62 -7.65 -4.79
C ALA A 597 9.13 -7.41 -4.64
N GLY A 598 9.56 -6.19 -5.01
CA GLY A 598 10.87 -5.65 -4.67
C GLY A 598 11.08 -5.47 -3.17
N PRO A 599 12.29 -5.07 -2.76
CA PRO A 599 12.61 -4.83 -1.36
C PRO A 599 11.77 -3.68 -0.81
N PHE A 600 11.26 -3.87 0.41
CA PHE A 600 10.49 -2.85 1.11
C PHE A 600 10.75 -2.88 2.61
N THR A 601 10.40 -1.78 3.27
CA THR A 601 10.60 -1.58 4.71
C THR A 601 9.25 -1.36 5.39
N VAL A 602 9.16 -1.83 6.64
CA VAL A 602 8.11 -1.40 7.58
C VAL A 602 8.73 -0.37 8.50
N GLU A 603 8.06 0.75 8.68
CA GLU A 603 8.56 1.91 9.40
C GLU A 603 7.48 2.44 10.35
N SER A 604 7.87 3.25 11.33
CA SER A 604 6.94 3.88 12.26
C SER A 604 7.43 5.24 12.76
N LEU A 605 6.50 6.08 13.22
CA LEU A 605 6.83 7.32 13.94
C LEU A 605 7.37 7.06 15.36
N SER A 606 7.14 5.86 15.92
CA SER A 606 7.65 5.48 17.23
C SER A 606 8.87 4.54 17.07
N PRO A 607 10.00 4.82 17.73
CA PRO A 607 11.12 3.88 17.79
C PRO A 607 10.75 2.68 18.68
N HIS A 608 11.42 1.53 18.52
CA HIS A 608 11.39 0.42 19.49
C HIS A 608 12.76 0.39 20.19
N ARG A 609 12.87 0.99 21.38
CA ARG A 609 14.08 1.04 22.23
C ARG A 609 14.82 -0.29 22.36
N SER A 610 16.09 -0.16 22.66
CA SER A 610 16.67 -0.58 23.94
C SER A 610 17.66 0.52 24.28
N ILE A 611 17.55 1.22 25.41
CA ILE A 611 18.60 2.19 25.79
C ILE A 611 19.29 1.68 27.05
N SER A 612 20.61 1.79 27.01
CA SER A 612 21.54 1.55 28.11
C SER A 612 22.24 2.86 28.52
N PHE A 613 22.21 3.13 29.83
CA PHE A 613 22.92 4.12 30.67
C PHE A 613 22.86 5.64 30.38
N ASP A 614 22.32 6.35 31.40
CA ASP A 614 22.53 7.75 31.83
C ASP A 614 22.54 8.86 30.76
N GLN A 615 21.37 9.27 30.27
CA GLN A 615 21.16 10.63 29.73
C GLN A 615 19.77 11.21 30.06
N GLU A 616 19.70 12.55 30.06
CA GLU A 616 18.49 13.35 30.30
C GLU A 616 17.40 13.11 29.25
N VAL A 617 16.17 13.49 29.61
CA VAL A 617 14.97 13.48 28.77
C VAL A 617 15.26 14.08 27.36
N PRO A 618 15.00 13.34 26.26
CA PRO A 618 15.21 13.75 24.87
C PRO A 618 14.76 15.17 24.51
N ALA A 619 15.49 15.82 23.59
CA ALA A 619 15.14 17.17 23.12
C ALA A 619 13.81 17.24 22.34
N SER A 620 13.40 16.13 21.70
CA SER A 620 12.09 15.98 21.07
C SER A 620 10.93 16.05 22.08
N GLU A 621 11.15 15.50 23.27
CA GLU A 621 10.22 15.47 24.39
C GLU A 621 10.12 16.87 25.04
N LYS A 622 11.25 17.58 25.20
CA LYS A 622 11.26 19.01 25.62
C LYS A 622 10.59 19.94 24.60
N ALA A 623 10.64 19.63 23.30
CA ALA A 623 10.02 20.44 22.26
C ALA A 623 8.50 20.23 22.15
N ALA A 624 8.00 19.02 22.44
CA ALA A 624 6.58 18.72 22.53
C ALA A 624 5.91 19.44 23.71
N GLU A 625 6.61 19.54 24.86
CA GLU A 625 6.16 20.32 26.03
C GLU A 625 6.02 21.84 25.77
N MET A 626 6.68 22.38 24.75
CA MET A 626 6.74 23.82 24.46
C MET A 626 5.68 24.33 23.45
N MET A 627 4.81 23.47 22.91
CA MET A 627 3.75 23.88 21.98
C MET A 627 2.47 24.31 22.72
N PRO A 628 1.90 25.50 22.46
CA PRO A 628 0.67 25.93 23.12
C PRO A 628 -0.58 25.49 22.33
N SER A 629 -1.17 24.34 22.70
CA SER A 629 -2.60 24.05 22.48
C SER A 629 -3.07 22.84 23.33
N GLY A 630 -4.14 23.01 24.12
CA GLY A 630 -4.82 21.89 24.81
C GLY A 630 -4.12 21.35 26.05
N ALA A 631 -4.79 20.45 26.79
CA ALA A 631 -4.28 19.79 28.01
C ALA A 631 -2.91 19.13 27.75
N SER A 632 -2.04 19.05 28.75
CA SER A 632 -0.71 18.44 28.55
C SER A 632 -0.84 16.97 28.11
N TYR A 633 0.13 16.46 27.35
CA TYR A 633 0.19 15.06 26.92
C TYR A 633 -0.13 14.08 28.07
N GLU A 634 0.48 14.33 29.23
CA GLU A 634 0.26 13.55 30.45
C GLU A 634 -1.19 13.62 30.95
N GLU A 635 -1.76 14.83 31.04
CA GLU A 635 -3.16 15.02 31.47
C GLU A 635 -4.12 14.26 30.56
N THR A 636 -3.93 14.37 29.24
CA THR A 636 -4.78 13.72 28.23
C THR A 636 -4.73 12.20 28.36
N ILE A 637 -3.53 11.63 28.53
CA ILE A 637 -3.37 10.19 28.68
C ILE A 637 -3.99 9.72 30.00
N LEU A 638 -3.75 10.40 31.12
CA LEU A 638 -4.28 10.01 32.41
C LEU A 638 -5.82 10.08 32.46
N GLU A 639 -6.44 11.07 31.82
CA GLU A 639 -7.89 11.14 31.65
C GLU A 639 -8.42 9.93 30.85
N HIS A 640 -7.74 9.57 29.77
CA HIS A 640 -8.09 8.38 28.99
C HIS A 640 -7.90 7.09 29.78
N VAL A 641 -6.82 6.93 30.56
CA VAL A 641 -6.61 5.76 31.42
C VAL A 641 -7.74 5.62 32.44
N LYS A 642 -8.13 6.73 33.07
CA LYS A 642 -9.24 6.77 34.03
C LYS A 642 -10.56 6.35 33.38
N LYS A 643 -10.83 6.81 32.16
CA LYS A 643 -12.09 6.55 31.44
C LYS A 643 -12.15 5.15 30.84
N ALA A 644 -11.07 4.68 30.22
CA ALA A 644 -11.02 3.44 29.45
C ALA A 644 -10.61 2.21 30.27
N GLY A 645 -9.77 2.40 31.29
CA GLY A 645 -9.13 1.30 32.02
C GLY A 645 -8.05 0.60 31.18
N VAL A 646 -7.45 -0.44 31.76
CA VAL A 646 -6.40 -1.26 31.12
C VAL A 646 -6.89 -2.69 30.94
N GLN A 647 -6.68 -3.31 29.78
CA GLN A 647 -7.21 -4.64 29.47
C GLN A 647 -6.21 -5.53 28.73
N ASN A 648 -6.52 -6.81 28.53
CA ASN A 648 -5.71 -7.76 27.75
C ASN A 648 -6.50 -8.44 26.60
N GLY A 649 -7.65 -7.88 26.22
CA GLY A 649 -8.52 -8.40 25.16
C GLY A 649 -9.54 -9.47 25.60
N TYR A 650 -9.55 -9.87 26.87
CA TYR A 650 -10.61 -10.73 27.43
C TYR A 650 -11.76 -9.92 28.05
N ARG A 651 -12.99 -10.40 27.84
CA ARG A 651 -14.26 -9.74 28.18
C ARG A 651 -14.43 -9.35 29.66
N ASN A 652 -13.80 -10.10 30.57
CA ASN A 652 -13.95 -9.88 32.01
C ASN A 652 -12.64 -9.48 32.67
N GLU A 653 -11.62 -9.11 31.89
CA GLU A 653 -10.25 -8.85 32.38
C GLU A 653 -9.85 -7.42 32.04
N ARG A 654 -10.49 -6.50 32.75
CA ARG A 654 -10.24 -5.06 32.66
C ARG A 654 -10.01 -4.47 34.03
N LEU A 655 -8.91 -3.74 34.16
CA LEU A 655 -8.58 -2.92 35.31
C LEU A 655 -9.26 -1.55 35.15
N GLU A 656 -10.31 -1.31 35.93
CA GLU A 656 -11.02 -0.03 35.99
C GLU A 656 -10.56 0.80 37.18
N PHE A 657 -10.55 2.12 37.01
CA PHE A 657 -10.16 3.08 38.04
C PHE A 657 -11.36 3.85 38.59
N GLU A 658 -11.44 3.97 39.91
CA GLU A 658 -12.34 4.92 40.58
C GLU A 658 -11.77 6.34 40.48
N SER A 659 -10.46 6.48 40.71
CA SER A 659 -9.71 7.71 40.53
C SER A 659 -8.32 7.43 39.95
N VAL A 660 -7.79 8.43 39.24
CA VAL A 660 -6.39 8.51 38.79
C VAL A 660 -5.93 9.90 39.16
N GLU A 661 -4.98 9.99 40.09
CA GLU A 661 -4.50 11.26 40.64
C GLU A 661 -3.02 11.45 40.25
N PRO A 662 -2.67 12.56 39.57
CA PRO A 662 -1.28 12.88 39.25
C PRO A 662 -0.44 13.00 40.53
N VAL A 663 0.82 12.56 40.47
CA VAL A 663 1.77 12.67 41.58
C VAL A 663 3.05 13.40 41.13
N SER A 664 3.72 14.07 42.06
CA SER A 664 4.99 14.76 41.79
C SER A 664 6.19 13.79 41.85
N GLY A 665 6.13 12.71 41.07
CA GLY A 665 7.27 11.81 40.84
C GLY A 665 8.13 12.30 39.68
N ARG A 666 9.36 11.75 39.58
CA ARG A 666 10.26 11.99 38.44
C ARG A 666 9.91 11.10 37.24
N ILE A 667 9.43 9.89 37.48
CA ILE A 667 9.04 8.88 36.49
C ILE A 667 7.65 8.35 36.79
N LEU A 668 7.29 8.22 38.07
CA LEU A 668 5.91 7.91 38.47
C LEU A 668 5.02 9.14 38.22
N THR A 669 4.08 9.03 37.29
CA THR A 669 3.24 10.15 36.82
C THR A 669 1.94 10.25 37.62
N ALA A 670 1.32 9.13 37.99
CA ALA A 670 0.06 9.12 38.71
C ALA A 670 -0.10 7.87 39.60
N VAL A 671 -1.06 7.95 40.53
CA VAL A 671 -1.56 6.80 41.30
C VAL A 671 -3.06 6.68 41.09
N GLY A 672 -3.49 5.49 40.66
CA GLY A 672 -4.88 5.13 40.49
C GLY A 672 -5.41 4.26 41.64
N ILE A 673 -6.67 4.47 42.00
CA ILE A 673 -7.42 3.58 42.89
C ILE A 673 -8.32 2.70 42.04
N ARG A 674 -8.18 1.38 42.19
CA ARG A 674 -8.97 0.43 41.43
C ARG A 674 -10.43 0.41 41.89
N LYS A 675 -11.36 0.39 40.93
CA LYS A 675 -12.79 0.25 41.18
C LYS A 675 -13.13 -1.20 41.53
N ALA A 676 -13.86 -1.40 42.63
CA ALA A 676 -14.33 -2.71 43.11
C ALA A 676 -13.23 -3.78 43.25
N ALA A 677 -12.11 -3.44 43.92
CA ALA A 677 -11.04 -4.40 44.21
C ALA A 677 -11.56 -5.58 45.05
N GLU A 678 -11.35 -6.80 44.57
CA GLU A 678 -11.64 -8.03 45.31
C GLU A 678 -10.57 -8.28 46.38
N GLU A 679 -10.93 -8.97 47.46
CA GLU A 679 -10.01 -9.30 48.56
C GLU A 679 -8.83 -10.13 48.04
N GLY A 680 -7.60 -9.60 48.13
CA GLY A 680 -6.39 -10.22 47.61
C GLY A 680 -5.91 -9.72 46.23
N THR A 681 -6.59 -8.73 45.62
CA THR A 681 -6.16 -8.09 44.36
C THR A 681 -5.58 -6.68 44.57
N PRO A 682 -4.69 -6.21 43.68
CA PRO A 682 -4.08 -4.87 43.79
C PRO A 682 -5.13 -3.76 43.88
N SER A 683 -5.09 -2.97 44.96
CA SER A 683 -6.07 -1.89 45.21
C SER A 683 -5.54 -0.52 44.80
N ARG A 684 -4.23 -0.32 44.96
CA ARG A 684 -3.50 0.92 44.62
C ARG A 684 -2.53 0.63 43.49
N VAL A 685 -2.66 1.38 42.40
CA VAL A 685 -1.96 1.13 41.15
C VAL A 685 -1.10 2.35 40.79
N GLY A 686 0.21 2.18 40.69
CA GLY A 686 1.11 3.20 40.17
C GLY A 686 1.03 3.27 38.64
N ILE A 687 1.14 4.46 38.07
CA ILE A 687 1.15 4.68 36.62
C ILE A 687 2.40 5.50 36.29
N ALA A 688 3.29 4.92 35.48
CA ALA A 688 4.44 5.61 34.91
C ALA A 688 4.23 5.76 33.40
N LEU A 689 4.18 7.01 32.92
CA LEU A 689 3.96 7.32 31.52
C LEU A 689 5.30 7.44 30.78
N GLY A 690 5.48 6.60 29.77
CA GLY A 690 6.61 6.68 28.85
C GLY A 690 6.50 7.85 27.87
N PRO A 691 7.56 8.11 27.11
CA PRO A 691 7.64 9.26 26.20
C PRO A 691 6.63 9.20 25.05
N GLU A 692 6.11 10.36 24.61
CA GLU A 692 5.14 10.48 23.50
C GLU A 692 5.71 9.97 22.16
N TYR A 693 6.96 10.32 21.86
CA TYR A 693 7.65 9.96 20.60
C TYR A 693 8.86 9.04 20.81
N GLY A 694 8.87 8.29 21.90
CA GLY A 694 9.96 7.39 22.25
C GLY A 694 9.46 6.00 22.62
N THR A 695 10.35 5.24 23.25
CA THR A 695 10.04 3.91 23.73
C THR A 695 10.30 3.81 25.22
N VAL A 696 9.66 2.87 25.89
CA VAL A 696 9.99 2.44 27.25
C VAL A 696 11.10 1.39 27.21
N ASP A 697 12.20 1.60 27.95
CA ASP A 697 13.29 0.63 28.11
C ASP A 697 13.31 -0.03 29.50
N SER A 698 14.22 -0.99 29.67
CA SER A 698 14.46 -1.70 30.93
C SER A 698 14.82 -0.78 32.10
N LEU A 699 15.53 0.32 31.85
CA LEU A 699 16.00 1.24 32.89
C LEU A 699 14.87 2.14 33.39
N PHE A 700 14.04 2.65 32.49
CA PHE A 700 12.80 3.37 32.78
C PHE A 700 11.91 2.50 33.67
N ILE A 701 11.69 1.24 33.29
CA ILE A 701 10.89 0.28 34.07
C ILE A 701 11.50 0.08 35.46
N LYS A 702 12.81 -0.19 35.53
CA LYS A 702 13.52 -0.39 36.81
C LYS A 702 13.46 0.87 37.70
N ASN A 703 13.62 2.05 37.13
CA ASN A 703 13.56 3.31 37.88
C ASN A 703 12.14 3.67 38.32
N ALA A 704 11.15 3.48 37.45
CA ALA A 704 9.72 3.61 37.77
C ALA A 704 9.36 2.69 38.94
N ALA A 705 9.80 1.44 38.91
CA ALA A 705 9.59 0.48 40.00
C ALA A 705 10.27 0.93 41.31
N ARG A 706 11.53 1.38 41.27
CA ARG A 706 12.21 1.91 42.46
C ARG A 706 11.51 3.13 43.05
N GLU A 707 10.97 4.01 42.21
CA GLU A 707 10.25 5.20 42.64
C GLU A 707 8.87 4.85 43.20
N ALA A 708 8.13 3.93 42.57
CA ALA A 708 6.85 3.44 43.06
C ALA A 708 6.96 2.82 44.46
N LEU A 709 8.01 2.02 44.72
CA LEU A 709 8.27 1.45 46.06
C LEU A 709 8.52 2.51 47.14
N ARG A 710 8.93 3.73 46.77
CA ARG A 710 9.16 4.84 47.71
C ARG A 710 7.91 5.69 47.96
N PHE A 711 6.90 5.60 47.07
CA PHE A 711 5.71 6.45 47.10
C PHE A 711 4.58 5.91 48.01
N GLY A 712 4.68 4.68 48.51
CA GLY A 712 3.75 4.09 49.48
C GLY A 712 3.40 2.63 49.17
N GLU A 713 2.28 2.14 49.71
CA GLU A 713 1.69 0.84 49.37
C GLU A 713 1.12 0.88 47.93
N ILE A 714 1.97 0.60 46.94
CA ILE A 714 1.58 0.35 45.55
C ILE A 714 1.73 -1.15 45.29
N ASP A 715 0.62 -1.81 44.97
CA ASP A 715 0.56 -3.26 44.79
C ASP A 715 0.85 -3.66 43.33
N LEU A 716 0.57 -2.75 42.40
CA LEU A 716 0.70 -2.93 40.96
C LEU A 716 1.24 -1.65 40.31
N LEU A 717 2.23 -1.76 39.43
CA LEU A 717 2.76 -0.66 38.64
C LEU A 717 2.48 -0.90 37.15
N LEU A 718 1.81 0.05 36.52
CA LEU A 718 1.58 0.07 35.08
C LEU A 718 2.61 0.99 34.42
N ILE A 719 3.33 0.43 33.46
CA ILE A 719 4.24 1.19 32.61
C ILE A 719 3.54 1.43 31.28
N LEU A 720 3.20 2.66 30.94
CA LEU A 720 2.46 2.99 29.73
C LEU A 720 3.42 3.46 28.63
N GLY A 721 3.32 2.89 27.43
CA GLY A 721 4.17 3.28 26.29
C GLY A 721 3.52 3.04 24.94
N PHE A 722 3.75 3.91 23.96
CA PHE A 722 3.37 3.65 22.55
C PHE A 722 4.24 2.55 21.92
N ALA A 723 5.47 2.41 22.42
CA ALA A 723 6.40 1.38 22.05
C ALA A 723 7.20 0.90 23.28
N PHE A 724 7.63 -0.36 23.25
CA PHE A 724 8.47 -1.00 24.27
C PHE A 724 9.71 -1.59 23.64
N GLY A 725 10.80 -1.55 24.40
CA GLY A 725 12.06 -2.05 23.91
C GLY A 725 12.23 -3.56 23.96
N ALA A 726 13.21 -4.10 23.23
CA ALA A 726 13.45 -5.55 23.13
C ALA A 726 13.62 -6.23 24.51
N ASN A 727 14.28 -5.55 25.46
CA ASN A 727 14.55 -6.05 26.81
C ASN A 727 13.60 -5.49 27.89
N ALA A 728 12.55 -4.74 27.49
CA ALA A 728 11.61 -4.12 28.43
C ALA A 728 10.81 -5.18 29.20
N THR A 729 10.42 -6.26 28.52
CA THR A 729 9.69 -7.38 29.10
C THR A 729 10.55 -8.18 30.05
N GLU A 730 11.82 -8.44 29.69
CA GLU A 730 12.78 -9.11 30.58
C GLU A 730 12.95 -8.34 31.89
N ALA A 731 13.11 -7.02 31.83
CA ALA A 731 13.20 -6.19 33.04
C ALA A 731 11.94 -6.25 33.91
N THR A 732 10.77 -6.38 33.28
CA THR A 732 9.49 -6.56 33.99
C THR A 732 9.45 -7.92 34.68
N ASN A 733 9.89 -8.97 34.00
CA ASN A 733 9.98 -10.33 34.54
C ASN A 733 10.99 -10.42 35.69
N GLU A 734 12.17 -9.79 35.56
CA GLU A 734 13.18 -9.72 36.61
C GLU A 734 12.61 -9.09 37.89
N ILE A 735 11.78 -8.06 37.77
CA ILE A 735 11.14 -7.41 38.93
C ILE A 735 10.04 -8.30 39.52
N ASN A 736 9.30 -9.01 38.66
CA ASN A 736 8.22 -9.90 39.07
C ASN A 736 8.71 -11.25 39.66
N GLN A 737 9.95 -11.66 39.37
CA GLN A 737 10.59 -12.89 39.85
C GLN A 737 11.47 -12.65 41.10
N GLU A 738 11.54 -13.61 42.03
CA GLU A 738 12.27 -13.51 43.32
C GLU A 738 13.82 -13.59 43.22
N ARG A 739 14.42 -13.25 42.07
CA ARG A 739 15.87 -13.42 41.85
C ARG A 739 16.54 -12.10 41.45
N GLY A 740 16.90 -11.28 42.44
CA GLY A 740 17.76 -10.12 42.21
C GLY A 740 17.85 -9.14 43.39
N GLU A 741 18.58 -8.03 43.19
CA GLU A 741 18.82 -6.94 44.16
C GLU A 741 17.54 -6.37 44.82
N PHE A 742 16.38 -6.59 44.20
CA PHE A 742 15.04 -6.25 44.70
C PHE A 742 14.48 -7.21 45.77
N SER A 743 14.94 -8.46 45.86
CA SER A 743 14.49 -9.40 46.90
C SER A 743 14.90 -8.93 48.30
N VAL A 744 16.04 -8.23 48.40
CA VAL A 744 16.53 -7.62 49.65
C VAL A 744 15.66 -6.44 50.10
N ILE A 745 14.99 -5.77 49.17
CA ILE A 745 14.06 -4.66 49.46
C ILE A 745 12.69 -5.20 49.89
N GLN A 746 12.21 -6.28 49.27
CA GLN A 746 10.97 -6.99 49.68
C GLN A 746 11.05 -7.53 51.12
N GLU A 747 12.22 -8.00 51.57
CA GLU A 747 12.43 -8.45 52.95
C GLU A 747 12.41 -7.32 54.00
N ARG A 748 12.46 -6.03 53.60
CA ARG A 748 12.60 -4.86 54.50
C ARG A 748 11.31 -4.07 54.77
N ASN A 749 10.13 -4.69 54.67
CA ASN A 749 8.78 -4.13 54.92
C ASN A 749 8.07 -3.45 53.74
N VAL A 750 8.25 -3.93 52.50
CA VAL A 750 7.43 -3.47 51.36
C VAL A 750 6.88 -4.69 50.64
N GLY A 751 5.55 -4.75 50.44
CA GLY A 751 4.87 -5.89 49.84
C GLY A 751 5.33 -6.24 48.42
N LYS A 752 4.88 -7.38 47.89
CA LYS A 752 5.15 -7.84 46.53
C LYS A 752 4.45 -6.91 45.52
N MET A 753 5.22 -6.04 44.86
CA MET A 753 4.72 -5.17 43.79
C MET A 753 4.87 -5.84 42.43
N THR A 754 3.77 -6.01 41.70
CA THR A 754 3.77 -6.52 40.32
C THR A 754 3.95 -5.37 39.33
N VAL A 755 4.71 -5.57 38.26
CA VAL A 755 4.85 -4.59 37.17
C VAL A 755 4.23 -5.15 35.89
N LEU A 756 3.44 -4.33 35.19
CA LEU A 756 2.83 -4.67 33.90
C LEU A 756 3.16 -3.59 32.86
N ASN A 757 3.59 -4.03 31.69
CA ASN A 757 3.78 -3.15 30.56
C ASN A 757 2.47 -3.01 29.76
N VAL A 758 2.05 -1.77 29.57
CA VAL A 758 0.77 -1.40 28.97
C VAL A 758 1.03 -0.61 27.69
N ARG A 759 0.65 -1.19 26.56
CA ARG A 759 0.76 -0.57 25.25
C ARG A 759 -0.37 0.43 25.04
N MET A 760 0.01 1.67 24.70
CA MET A 760 -0.89 2.74 24.33
C MET A 760 -1.24 2.66 22.84
N ASN A 761 -2.51 2.86 22.52
CA ASN A 761 -2.98 2.90 21.14
C ASN A 761 -2.58 4.23 20.47
N PRO A 762 -1.92 4.23 19.30
CA PRO A 762 -1.54 5.46 18.57
C PRO A 762 -2.67 6.46 18.33
N ASP A 763 -3.92 6.01 18.33
CA ASP A 763 -5.10 6.90 18.20
C ASP A 763 -5.20 7.91 19.37
N LEU A 764 -4.55 7.65 20.52
CA LEU A 764 -4.43 8.60 21.64
C LEU A 764 -3.70 9.89 21.26
N ALA A 765 -2.83 9.85 20.23
CA ALA A 765 -2.13 11.03 19.73
C ALA A 765 -3.00 11.92 18.80
N MET A 766 -4.22 11.51 18.46
CA MET A 766 -5.15 12.30 17.62
C MET A 766 -6.03 13.28 18.42
N GLY A 767 -5.87 13.37 19.75
CA GLY A 767 -6.57 14.34 20.62
C GLY A 767 -8.07 14.09 20.81
N ASP A 768 -8.76 15.05 21.45
CA ASP A 768 -10.18 15.02 21.86
C ASP A 768 -11.23 15.03 20.71
N GLU A 769 -10.82 14.94 19.44
CA GLU A 769 -11.72 15.14 18.29
C GLU A 769 -12.70 13.97 18.02
N LEU A 770 -12.63 12.90 18.83
CA LEU A 770 -13.42 11.68 18.71
C LEU A 770 -14.52 11.62 19.79
N ALA A 771 -15.78 11.85 19.40
CA ALA A 771 -16.95 11.93 20.29
C ALA A 771 -17.31 10.62 21.01
N ASN A 772 -16.89 9.46 20.51
CA ASN A 772 -17.02 8.18 21.21
C ASN A 772 -15.88 7.25 20.84
N THR A 773 -14.70 7.51 21.38
CA THR A 773 -13.96 6.39 21.96
C THR A 773 -14.87 5.83 23.05
N GLY A 774 -15.67 4.83 22.68
CA GLY A 774 -16.07 3.84 23.68
C GLY A 774 -14.81 3.38 24.39
N THR A 775 -14.96 2.85 25.60
CA THR A 775 -13.88 2.26 26.40
C THR A 775 -13.26 1.04 25.68
N GLY A 776 -12.62 1.24 24.52
CA GLY A 776 -11.96 0.23 23.71
C GLY A 776 -10.49 0.08 24.11
N ASN A 777 -9.74 -0.75 23.36
CA ASN A 777 -8.33 -1.11 23.61
C ASN A 777 -7.36 0.09 23.44
N LEU A 778 -7.53 1.15 24.23
CA LEU A 778 -6.61 2.29 24.30
C LEU A 778 -5.35 1.91 25.08
N PHE A 779 -5.49 1.00 26.05
CA PHE A 779 -4.43 0.53 26.94
C PHE A 779 -4.49 -0.99 27.04
N THR A 780 -3.55 -1.66 26.38
CA THR A 780 -3.52 -3.13 26.29
C THR A 780 -2.26 -3.69 26.94
N VAL A 781 -2.41 -4.63 27.87
CA VAL A 781 -1.26 -5.38 28.40
C VAL A 781 -0.79 -6.38 27.37
N PHE A 782 0.51 -6.37 27.07
CA PHE A 782 1.13 -7.35 26.17
C PHE A 782 1.90 -8.37 27.00
N GLY A 783 2.12 -9.57 26.45
CA GLY A 783 3.12 -10.48 27.02
C GLY A 783 4.15 -10.98 26.02
N GLU A 784 5.00 -11.88 26.49
CA GLU A 784 6.25 -12.25 25.84
C GLU A 784 6.09 -13.50 24.97
N PRO A 785 6.73 -13.56 23.80
CA PRO A 785 6.83 -14.83 23.09
C PRO A 785 7.71 -15.80 23.89
N ASP A 786 7.17 -16.98 24.15
CA ASP A 786 7.94 -18.09 24.74
C ASP A 786 8.70 -18.80 23.62
N ILE A 787 10.03 -18.73 23.68
CA ILE A 787 10.94 -19.15 22.61
C ILE A 787 12.03 -20.03 23.21
N GLU A 788 12.12 -21.26 22.69
CA GLU A 788 13.18 -22.19 23.02
C GLU A 788 14.18 -22.24 21.85
N VAL A 789 15.47 -22.04 22.12
CA VAL A 789 16.54 -22.21 21.12
C VAL A 789 17.31 -23.48 21.46
N THR A 790 17.46 -24.36 20.48
CA THR A 790 18.16 -25.64 20.62
C THR A 790 19.25 -25.78 19.57
N GLU A 791 20.36 -26.42 19.95
CA GLU A 791 21.45 -26.74 19.03
C GLU A 791 21.26 -28.14 18.45
N THR A 792 21.34 -28.27 17.13
CA THR A 792 21.28 -29.55 16.41
C THR A 792 22.62 -30.28 16.46
N SER A 793 22.63 -31.58 16.16
CA SER A 793 23.83 -32.42 16.25
C SER A 793 24.99 -31.98 15.35
N ASP A 794 24.71 -31.18 14.32
CA ASP A 794 25.63 -30.58 13.36
C ASP A 794 26.02 -29.12 13.72
N GLY A 795 25.68 -28.65 14.92
CA GLY A 795 26.12 -27.35 15.45
C GLY A 795 25.31 -26.13 14.99
N ARG A 796 24.16 -26.35 14.34
CA ARG A 796 23.21 -25.30 13.92
C ARG A 796 22.17 -25.03 15.01
N LEU A 797 21.50 -23.88 14.91
CA LEU A 797 20.45 -23.48 15.83
C LEU A 797 19.06 -23.68 15.23
N VAL A 798 18.11 -24.05 16.08
CA VAL A 798 16.67 -24.11 15.79
C VAL A 798 15.92 -23.38 16.88
N ALA A 799 15.09 -22.41 16.49
CA ALA A 799 14.18 -21.71 17.39
C ALA A 799 12.79 -22.35 17.31
N GLU A 800 12.15 -22.58 18.45
CA GLU A 800 10.77 -23.04 18.56
C GLU A 800 9.95 -22.05 19.37
N ILE A 801 8.84 -21.57 18.80
CA ILE A 801 7.86 -20.79 19.54
C ILE A 801 6.88 -21.73 20.24
N LYS A 802 6.81 -21.62 21.56
CA LYS A 802 5.87 -22.40 22.38
C LYS A 802 4.52 -21.70 22.53
N GLY A 803 4.50 -20.38 22.43
CA GLY A 803 3.30 -19.60 22.69
C GLY A 803 3.56 -18.11 22.84
N LEU A 804 2.51 -17.40 23.24
CA LEU A 804 2.57 -16.00 23.66
C LEU A 804 2.00 -15.92 25.09
N ASP A 805 2.80 -15.43 26.03
CA ASP A 805 2.31 -15.16 27.38
C ASP A 805 1.31 -14.01 27.36
N ILE A 806 0.24 -14.12 28.14
CA ILE A 806 -0.77 -13.08 28.30
C ILE A 806 -0.95 -12.79 29.77
N TYR A 807 -0.72 -11.53 30.12
CA TYR A 807 -0.88 -11.02 31.47
C TYR A 807 -2.34 -10.69 31.74
N ASN A 808 -2.86 -11.11 32.88
CA ASN A 808 -4.17 -10.71 33.38
C ASN A 808 -4.05 -9.37 34.14
N PRO A 809 -4.61 -8.25 33.65
CA PRO A 809 -4.50 -6.94 34.30
C PRO A 809 -5.28 -6.85 35.62
N THR A 810 -6.24 -7.75 35.83
CA THR A 810 -7.12 -7.80 37.00
C THR A 810 -6.48 -8.57 38.16
N THR A 811 -5.77 -9.66 37.87
CA THR A 811 -5.14 -10.53 38.90
C THR A 811 -3.63 -10.38 38.99
N GLY A 812 -2.97 -9.93 37.91
CA GLY A 812 -1.51 -9.87 37.80
C GLY A 812 -0.86 -11.20 37.38
N ASP A 813 -1.65 -12.25 37.10
CA ASP A 813 -1.13 -13.56 36.71
C ASP A 813 -0.74 -13.63 35.23
N VAL A 814 0.26 -14.47 34.92
CA VAL A 814 0.67 -14.78 33.55
C VAL A 814 0.01 -16.08 33.09
N ARG A 815 -0.58 -16.07 31.91
CA ARG A 815 -1.11 -17.27 31.24
C ARG A 815 -0.36 -17.51 29.94
N ALA A 816 0.27 -18.67 29.81
CA ALA A 816 0.82 -19.11 28.53
C ALA A 816 -0.33 -19.52 27.58
N GLU A 817 -0.49 -18.81 26.46
CA GLU A 817 -1.32 -19.31 25.36
C GLU A 817 -0.51 -20.16 24.40
N GLY A 818 -1.13 -21.20 23.86
CA GLY A 818 -0.51 -22.03 22.85
C GLY A 818 -0.22 -21.26 21.54
N PRO A 819 0.51 -21.87 20.61
CA PRO A 819 0.93 -21.23 19.37
C PRO A 819 -0.22 -20.94 18.39
N ASP A 820 -1.45 -21.34 18.72
CA ASP A 820 -2.61 -21.21 17.83
C ASP A 820 -3.08 -19.76 17.65
N ASP A 821 -2.76 -18.87 18.60
CA ASP A 821 -3.09 -17.43 18.54
C ASP A 821 -2.04 -16.58 17.79
N ILE A 822 -0.95 -17.21 17.34
CA ILE A 822 0.10 -16.57 16.56
C ILE A 822 -0.24 -16.70 15.07
N MET A 823 -0.36 -15.56 14.39
CA MET A 823 -0.64 -15.52 12.96
C MET A 823 0.64 -15.77 12.15
N MET A 824 1.70 -15.05 12.49
CA MET A 824 2.97 -15.10 11.78
C MET A 824 4.10 -14.87 12.79
N TRP A 825 5.22 -15.53 12.57
CA TRP A 825 6.45 -15.19 13.24
C TRP A 825 7.62 -15.17 12.26
N SER A 826 8.62 -14.38 12.58
CA SER A 826 9.81 -14.18 11.75
C SER A 826 11.06 -14.17 12.61
N ILE A 827 12.18 -14.55 12.03
CA ILE A 827 13.47 -14.62 12.71
C ILE A 827 14.47 -13.81 11.92
N ASP A 828 15.18 -12.97 12.65
CA ASP A 828 16.47 -12.45 12.28
C ASP A 828 17.55 -13.39 12.88
N THR A 829 18.20 -14.16 12.01
CA THR A 829 19.14 -15.22 12.42
C THR A 829 20.54 -14.72 12.74
N ASP A 830 20.82 -13.43 12.58
CA ASP A 830 22.12 -12.80 12.86
C ASP A 830 21.90 -11.31 13.16
N TYR A 831 21.28 -11.07 14.31
CA TYR A 831 20.73 -9.78 14.68
C TYR A 831 21.82 -8.87 15.25
N ASP A 832 22.11 -7.79 14.53
CA ASP A 832 23.15 -6.81 14.86
C ASP A 832 22.70 -5.76 15.89
N ALA A 833 21.41 -5.73 16.24
CA ALA A 833 20.79 -4.66 17.03
C ALA A 833 20.81 -3.28 16.36
N GLU A 834 20.95 -3.24 15.03
CA GLU A 834 20.76 -2.03 14.23
C GLU A 834 19.43 -2.11 13.48
N ALA A 835 19.12 -3.21 12.81
CA ALA A 835 17.85 -3.36 12.10
C ALA A 835 17.36 -4.81 12.09
N PHE A 836 16.08 -5.01 12.40
CA PHE A 836 15.45 -6.32 12.22
C PHE A 836 15.31 -6.68 10.74
N ILE A 837 16.08 -7.66 10.28
CA ILE A 837 16.04 -8.22 8.94
C ILE A 837 15.20 -9.50 8.96
N VAL A 838 14.14 -9.53 8.14
CA VAL A 838 13.28 -10.70 8.02
C VAL A 838 13.99 -11.79 7.22
N ARG A 839 14.78 -12.63 7.91
CA ARG A 839 15.54 -13.74 7.31
C ARG A 839 14.72 -15.01 7.21
N HIS A 840 13.91 -15.35 8.21
CA HIS A 840 12.94 -16.45 8.14
C HIS A 840 11.52 -15.96 8.42
N VAL A 841 10.52 -16.66 7.85
CA VAL A 841 9.09 -16.41 8.09
C VAL A 841 8.34 -17.72 8.24
N TYR A 842 7.44 -17.79 9.20
CA TYR A 842 6.63 -18.95 9.52
C TYR A 842 5.21 -18.52 9.95
N PHE A 843 4.28 -19.46 9.86
CA PHE A 843 2.86 -19.31 10.18
C PHE A 843 2.41 -20.42 11.13
N SER A 844 1.59 -20.09 12.13
CA SER A 844 1.10 -21.00 13.16
C SER A 844 -0.43 -20.91 13.34
N GLY A 845 -1.03 -21.85 14.07
CA GLY A 845 -2.46 -21.91 14.36
C GLY A 845 -3.39 -22.48 13.28
N GLU A 846 -4.70 -22.39 13.49
CA GLU A 846 -5.71 -22.92 12.55
C GLU A 846 -5.65 -22.27 11.15
N ASN A 847 -5.15 -21.04 11.05
CA ASN A 847 -4.91 -20.35 9.77
C ASN A 847 -3.58 -20.73 9.10
N GLY A 848 -2.78 -21.60 9.71
CA GLY A 848 -1.72 -22.34 9.04
C GLY A 848 -2.26 -23.42 8.08
N LYS A 849 -3.56 -23.71 8.10
CA LYS A 849 -4.23 -24.56 7.09
C LYS A 849 -4.56 -23.72 5.85
N SER A 850 -4.68 -24.37 4.69
CA SER A 850 -4.96 -23.69 3.43
C SER A 850 -6.36 -23.04 3.43
N THR A 851 -6.43 -21.77 3.83
CA THR A 851 -7.67 -20.97 3.90
C THR A 851 -7.80 -20.03 2.69
N GLY A 852 -6.77 -19.93 1.84
CA GLY A 852 -6.69 -18.98 0.74
C GLY A 852 -6.33 -17.55 1.16
N LEU A 853 -6.15 -17.31 2.46
CA LEU A 853 -5.62 -16.07 3.05
C LEU A 853 -4.10 -16.12 3.25
N ASN A 854 -3.47 -17.31 3.16
CA ASN A 854 -2.02 -17.40 3.24
C ASN A 854 -1.37 -16.83 1.96
N PRO A 855 -0.48 -15.85 2.09
CA PRO A 855 0.10 -15.17 0.93
C PRO A 855 1.07 -16.07 0.14
N TYR A 856 1.71 -17.05 0.79
CA TYR A 856 2.65 -17.99 0.16
C TYR A 856 1.99 -19.17 -0.56
N GLU A 857 0.72 -19.48 -0.30
CA GLU A 857 0.00 -20.52 -1.06
C GLU A 857 -0.11 -20.17 -2.56
N ARG A 858 -0.39 -18.91 -2.87
CA ARG A 858 -0.48 -18.43 -4.26
C ARG A 858 0.88 -18.50 -4.94
N LEU A 859 1.93 -18.19 -4.19
CA LEU A 859 3.30 -18.23 -4.64
C LEU A 859 3.78 -19.67 -4.90
N GLY A 860 3.50 -20.60 -3.98
CA GLY A 860 3.76 -22.03 -4.13
C GLY A 860 3.08 -22.62 -5.37
N LYS A 861 1.79 -22.30 -5.59
CA LYS A 861 1.08 -22.69 -6.83
C LYS A 861 1.74 -22.13 -8.09
N ALA A 862 2.30 -20.93 -8.04
CA ALA A 862 2.92 -20.27 -9.19
C ALA A 862 4.33 -20.81 -9.52
N LEU A 863 5.05 -21.25 -8.49
CA LEU A 863 6.37 -21.88 -8.55
C LEU A 863 6.27 -23.41 -8.53
N LYS A 864 5.07 -23.97 -8.76
CA LYS A 864 4.83 -25.41 -8.82
C LYS A 864 5.82 -26.09 -9.76
N GLY A 865 6.53 -27.09 -9.22
CA GLY A 865 7.60 -27.82 -9.92
C GLY A 865 9.00 -27.19 -9.79
N GLN A 866 9.15 -26.10 -9.05
CA GLN A 866 10.45 -25.52 -8.60
C GLN A 866 10.57 -25.46 -7.09
N ILE A 867 9.45 -25.33 -6.39
CA ILE A 867 9.35 -25.49 -4.93
C ILE A 867 8.54 -26.76 -4.69
N ASP A 868 9.08 -27.63 -3.85
CA ASP A 868 8.41 -28.85 -3.38
C ASP A 868 7.29 -28.51 -2.38
N ASP A 869 6.19 -29.26 -2.45
CA ASP A 869 5.02 -29.02 -1.59
C ASP A 869 5.39 -29.27 -0.11
N GLU A 870 6.32 -30.18 0.19
CA GLU A 870 6.82 -30.38 1.55
C GLU A 870 7.74 -29.23 2.01
N ALA A 871 8.55 -28.68 1.11
CA ALA A 871 9.34 -27.48 1.40
C ALA A 871 8.45 -26.27 1.70
N LEU A 872 7.34 -26.09 0.96
CA LEU A 872 6.34 -25.07 1.28
C LEU A 872 5.65 -25.33 2.62
N ALA A 873 5.35 -26.60 2.94
CA ALA A 873 4.75 -26.99 4.21
C ALA A 873 5.62 -26.62 5.43
N THR A 874 6.95 -26.51 5.26
CA THR A 874 7.84 -26.04 6.35
C THR A 874 7.64 -24.58 6.77
N LEU A 875 6.86 -23.78 6.03
CA LEU A 875 6.46 -22.45 6.50
C LEU A 875 5.38 -22.53 7.59
N PHE A 876 4.68 -23.66 7.72
CA PHE A 876 3.51 -23.82 8.57
C PHE A 876 3.87 -24.63 9.81
N THR A 877 4.62 -23.99 10.71
CA THR A 877 5.29 -24.65 11.83
C THR A 877 5.59 -23.63 12.94
N THR A 878 5.74 -24.15 14.15
CA THR A 878 6.26 -23.42 15.30
C THR A 878 7.78 -23.55 15.44
N LYS A 879 8.41 -24.41 14.64
CA LYS A 879 9.85 -24.67 14.64
C LYS A 879 10.53 -24.10 13.41
N SER A 880 11.60 -23.35 13.59
CA SER A 880 12.39 -22.83 12.49
C SER A 880 13.12 -23.93 11.73
N ARG A 881 13.49 -23.64 10.50
CA ARG A 881 14.56 -24.37 9.81
C ARG A 881 15.88 -24.15 10.57
N PRO A 882 16.82 -25.11 10.54
CA PRO A 882 18.15 -24.93 11.13
C PRO A 882 18.93 -23.81 10.43
N PHE A 883 19.58 -22.95 11.21
CA PHE A 883 20.45 -21.87 10.71
C PHE A 883 21.81 -21.87 11.42
N PRO A 884 22.88 -21.34 10.79
CA PRO A 884 24.20 -21.28 11.42
C PRO A 884 24.18 -20.40 12.68
N LYS A 885 25.15 -20.61 13.58
CA LYS A 885 25.35 -19.70 14.71
C LYS A 885 25.66 -18.28 14.20
N PRO A 886 25.01 -17.24 14.73
CA PRO A 886 25.22 -15.86 14.28
C PRO A 886 26.61 -15.35 14.61
N ASP A 887 27.20 -14.58 13.70
CA ASP A 887 28.48 -13.89 13.95
C ASP A 887 28.30 -12.78 15.00
N SER A 888 27.11 -12.16 15.03
CA SER A 888 26.70 -11.19 16.06
C SER A 888 26.50 -11.78 17.46
N GLY A 889 26.46 -13.13 17.59
CA GLY A 889 26.15 -13.83 18.84
C GLY A 889 24.68 -13.69 19.30
N ARG A 890 23.81 -13.11 18.47
CA ARG A 890 22.41 -12.83 18.82
C ARG A 890 21.46 -13.17 17.67
N ILE A 891 20.25 -13.56 18.04
CA ILE A 891 19.10 -13.64 17.13
C ILE A 891 17.99 -12.76 17.65
N ALA A 892 17.05 -12.41 16.78
CA ALA A 892 15.80 -11.78 17.19
C ALA A 892 14.60 -12.51 16.56
N VAL A 893 13.52 -12.64 17.33
CA VAL A 893 12.29 -13.27 16.87
C VAL A 893 11.15 -12.29 17.04
N LYS A 894 10.43 -12.03 15.94
CA LYS A 894 9.24 -11.18 15.94
C LYS A 894 7.99 -12.04 15.73
N VAL A 895 7.01 -11.85 16.60
CA VAL A 895 5.72 -12.55 16.59
C VAL A 895 4.61 -11.54 16.34
N VAL A 896 3.69 -11.90 15.45
CA VAL A 896 2.49 -11.11 15.11
C VAL A 896 1.25 -11.95 15.38
N ASN A 897 0.36 -11.45 16.24
CA ASN A 897 -0.91 -12.11 16.56
C ASN A 897 -2.02 -11.72 15.55
N TYR A 898 -3.20 -12.33 15.67
CA TYR A 898 -4.35 -12.01 14.78
C TYR A 898 -4.96 -10.63 14.97
N LEU A 899 -4.63 -9.92 16.06
CA LEU A 899 -5.05 -8.54 16.32
C LEU A 899 -4.09 -7.52 15.68
N GLY A 900 -3.01 -7.99 15.03
CA GLY A 900 -1.98 -7.14 14.46
C GLY A 900 -0.99 -6.60 15.50
N ASP A 901 -0.99 -7.14 16.72
CA ASP A 901 0.03 -6.82 17.71
C ASP A 901 1.32 -7.54 17.36
N GLU A 902 2.41 -6.79 17.48
CA GLU A 902 3.76 -7.28 17.23
C GLU A 902 4.58 -7.25 18.53
N VAL A 903 5.34 -8.31 18.76
CA VAL A 903 6.31 -8.41 19.85
C VAL A 903 7.62 -8.93 19.28
N LEU A 904 8.73 -8.29 19.66
CA LEU A 904 10.08 -8.67 19.30
C LEU A 904 10.80 -9.16 20.57
N LYS A 905 11.55 -10.26 20.46
CA LYS A 905 12.42 -10.77 21.51
C LYS A 905 13.80 -11.06 20.94
N ALA A 906 14.82 -10.40 21.48
CA ALA A 906 16.23 -10.70 21.19
C ALA A 906 16.72 -11.81 22.12
N ILE A 907 17.59 -12.68 21.63
CA ILE A 907 18.11 -13.85 22.36
C ILE A 907 19.61 -13.97 22.08
N GLU A 908 20.42 -14.03 23.13
CA GLU A 908 21.84 -14.39 23.05
C GLU A 908 21.99 -15.90 22.87
N VAL A 909 22.85 -16.34 21.94
CA VAL A 909 22.95 -17.75 21.51
C VAL A 909 24.37 -18.28 21.43
#